data_AF-A0A9P0FW02-F1
#
_entry.id   AF-A0A9P0FW02-F1
#
_cell.length_a   1.000
_cell.length_b   1.000
_cell.length_c   1.000
_cell.angle_alpha   90.00
_cell.angle_beta   90.00
_cell.angle_gamma   90.00
#
_symmetry.space_group_name_H-M   'P 1'
#
loop_
_entity.id
_entity.type
_entity.pdbx_description
1 polymer ?
#
loop_
_entity_poly.entity_id
_entity_poly.type
_entity_poly.pdbx_seq_one_letter_code
_entity_poly.pdbx_strand_id
1 'polypeptide(L)'
;MAGGDYAMNKAEPNGKPVEVVSKDEPERASWGRPLEFILACLGYAVGLGNVWRFPYLAYRNGGGAFLIPFFLMLLIIGLPIFFLELYVGQYTGIGPLQAFSAISPFFSGLGYCTLVVITLISINFMIIIAWTLFYTIVSIAGNLDWGSCENPYNTDACYSGEYDRTCRENNTGAATDLTYYLRQCMSIGQICTDTGFLPYDGNFCMNVTETVPWYSNATRILASEEYYNERVLGRGDASWENWGSIQWHLVGCLALSWLIAFFCVIKGVQSAGKVVYFTALFPYVMLTALLIRGVTLDGAGEGIVFYLSPDWEELLNARVWGDAASQIFYSFGVGVGSLVTLASYNKFNNNSHFDAIFVSLTNFLTSIYAGFAIFSVLGFQAKQMGVSVNDVAAEGPGLAFVAYPEALLQMPVARMWSILFFFMLFILGLGSQFGGIEAINTAIVDQWPHLRKTYWKVTASTCFACFIMGLPMCFSGGVYLFTLLDYNTASWAILLIGIAECGAVSWSYGINRAMKDIASMEMKLNVVMRFYWKATWTVVGPVFSLAILIFVFYNWEAPRYEDYVFPLFADLLGWAIGLSTIILFPVGVGWAYYQGYRGKDLFTPTAAWRPTKKVLDAPRSDSIVDLETTQQGPYDNMGYIM
;
A
#
# COMPACT_ATOMS: atom_id res chain seq x y z
N MET A 1 -9.02 25.67 20.00
CA MET A 1 -9.57 27.01 20.23
C MET A 1 -8.61 28.04 19.64
N ALA A 2 -9.05 28.73 18.59
CA ALA A 2 -8.69 30.08 18.11
C ALA A 2 -9.18 30.13 16.66
N GLY A 3 -10.24 30.90 16.41
CA GLY A 3 -11.03 30.86 15.17
C GLY A 3 -10.31 31.43 13.96
N GLY A 4 -10.47 30.76 12.83
CA GLY A 4 -10.35 31.37 11.51
C GLY A 4 -11.73 31.82 11.05
N ASP A 5 -11.97 33.13 11.08
CA ASP A 5 -13.17 33.74 10.51
C ASP A 5 -13.17 33.56 8.99
N TYR A 6 -13.82 32.51 8.50
CA TYR A 6 -14.37 32.49 7.15
C TYR A 6 -15.80 32.99 7.22
N ALA A 7 -15.96 34.31 7.36
CA ALA A 7 -17.22 34.96 7.05
C ALA A 7 -17.45 34.82 5.54
N MET A 8 -18.20 33.78 5.13
CA MET A 8 -18.69 33.67 3.75
C MET A 8 -19.65 34.83 3.50
N ASN A 9 -19.24 35.75 2.62
CA ASN A 9 -20.02 36.91 2.22
C ASN A 9 -21.42 36.48 1.76
N LYS A 10 -22.44 37.09 2.38
CA LYS A 10 -23.81 37.09 1.86
C LYS A 10 -23.80 37.69 0.45
N ALA A 11 -24.47 37.01 -0.49
CA ALA A 11 -24.63 37.48 -1.85
C ALA A 11 -25.51 38.75 -1.89
N GLU A 12 -24.96 39.85 -2.38
CA GLU A 12 -25.76 40.97 -2.89
C GLU A 12 -26.16 40.71 -4.37
N PRO A 13 -27.38 41.10 -4.79
CA PRO A 13 -27.83 40.89 -6.15
C PRO A 13 -27.28 41.99 -7.07
N ASN A 14 -26.75 41.56 -8.21
CA ASN A 14 -26.33 42.37 -9.37
C ASN A 14 -24.98 43.12 -9.25
N GLY A 15 -23.92 42.43 -9.63
CA GLY A 15 -22.66 43.02 -10.07
C GLY A 15 -21.71 41.91 -10.52
N LYS A 16 -21.17 42.00 -11.74
CA LYS A 16 -20.19 41.03 -12.24
C LYS A 16 -19.03 40.91 -11.22
N PRO A 17 -18.65 39.71 -10.74
CA PRO A 17 -17.55 39.60 -9.80
C PRO A 17 -16.23 39.80 -10.56
N VAL A 18 -15.63 40.97 -10.40
CA VAL A 18 -14.19 41.13 -10.57
C VAL A 18 -13.58 40.77 -9.21
N GLU A 19 -13.24 39.50 -9.00
CA GLU A 19 -12.43 39.09 -7.86
C GLU A 19 -11.03 39.67 -8.02
N VAL A 20 -10.68 40.61 -7.15
CA VAL A 20 -9.30 41.04 -6.91
C VAL A 20 -8.56 39.84 -6.32
N VAL A 21 -7.75 39.15 -7.13
CA VAL A 21 -6.83 38.12 -6.65
C VAL A 21 -5.84 38.80 -5.72
N SER A 22 -5.86 38.47 -4.43
CA SER A 22 -4.77 38.84 -3.51
C SER A 22 -3.48 38.23 -4.05
N LYS A 23 -2.56 39.07 -4.53
CA LYS A 23 -1.24 38.69 -5.08
C LYS A 23 -0.30 37.99 -4.08
N ASP A 24 -0.74 37.75 -2.83
CA ASP A 24 0.12 37.34 -1.72
C ASP A 24 0.04 35.86 -1.34
N GLU A 25 -0.89 35.08 -1.90
CA GLU A 25 -0.93 33.64 -1.66
C GLU A 25 0.02 32.88 -2.59
N PRO A 26 0.98 32.10 -2.05
CA PRO A 26 1.91 31.32 -2.85
C PRO A 26 1.17 30.28 -3.71
N GLU A 27 1.53 30.25 -4.99
CA GLU A 27 0.95 29.36 -6.00
C GLU A 27 1.17 27.88 -5.63
N ARG A 28 0.16 27.04 -5.91
CA ARG A 28 0.25 25.60 -5.67
C ARG A 28 1.25 24.99 -6.65
N ALA A 29 2.07 24.06 -6.18
CA ALA A 29 2.96 23.31 -7.06
C ALA A 29 2.16 22.50 -8.09
N SER A 30 2.81 22.09 -9.18
CA SER A 30 2.24 21.16 -10.16
C SER A 30 3.28 20.12 -10.55
N TRP A 31 2.83 19.00 -11.10
CA TRP A 31 3.73 18.03 -11.73
C TRP A 31 4.53 18.67 -12.85
N GLY A 32 5.81 18.34 -12.96
CA GLY A 32 6.67 18.87 -14.02
C GLY A 32 6.32 18.28 -15.39
N ARG A 33 5.92 17.00 -15.41
CA ARG A 33 5.42 16.29 -16.62
C ARG A 33 4.26 15.36 -16.26
N PRO A 34 3.30 15.11 -17.18
CA PRO A 34 2.22 14.14 -16.94
C PRO A 34 2.73 12.74 -16.58
N LEU A 35 3.86 12.32 -17.15
CA LEU A 35 4.48 11.03 -16.83
C LEU A 35 4.88 10.92 -15.35
N GLU A 36 5.27 12.03 -14.70
CA GLU A 36 5.65 12.03 -13.28
C GLU A 36 4.46 11.69 -12.39
N PHE A 37 3.26 12.20 -12.75
CA PHE A 37 2.01 11.85 -12.09
C PHE A 37 1.68 10.36 -12.27
N ILE A 38 1.73 9.83 -13.50
CA ILE A 38 1.44 8.42 -13.77
C ILE A 38 2.40 7.51 -13.01
N LEU A 39 3.70 7.83 -13.01
CA LEU A 39 4.71 7.05 -12.27
C LEU A 39 4.55 7.18 -10.75
N ALA A 40 4.10 8.34 -10.24
CA ALA A 40 3.78 8.49 -8.83
C ALA A 40 2.56 7.65 -8.43
N CYS A 41 1.49 7.63 -9.24
CA CYS A 41 0.35 6.75 -9.03
C CYS A 41 0.74 5.26 -9.15
N LEU A 42 1.64 4.93 -10.08
CA LEU A 42 2.14 3.56 -10.23
C LEU A 42 2.99 3.14 -9.02
N GLY A 43 3.90 3.99 -8.55
CA GLY A 43 4.69 3.73 -7.33
C GLY A 43 3.84 3.71 -6.07
N TYR A 44 2.69 4.39 -6.06
CA TYR A 44 1.71 4.30 -4.98
C TYR A 44 0.97 2.97 -4.99
N ALA A 45 0.45 2.54 -6.14
CA ALA A 45 -0.36 1.33 -6.29
C ALA A 45 0.48 0.03 -6.33
N VAL A 46 1.70 0.08 -6.86
CA VAL A 46 2.61 -1.06 -6.90
C VAL A 46 3.52 -0.98 -5.68
N GLY A 47 3.20 -1.79 -4.68
CA GLY A 47 3.93 -1.85 -3.41
C GLY A 47 4.32 -3.27 -3.01
N LEU A 48 4.69 -3.42 -1.73
CA LEU A 48 5.07 -4.71 -1.14
C LEU A 48 3.95 -5.76 -1.24
N GLY A 49 2.69 -5.32 -1.20
CA GLY A 49 1.52 -6.19 -1.33
C GLY A 49 1.45 -6.95 -2.65
N ASN A 50 2.02 -6.43 -3.73
CA ASN A 50 2.09 -7.12 -5.02
C ASN A 50 3.09 -8.27 -5.02
N VAL A 51 4.13 -8.18 -4.18
CA VAL A 51 5.25 -9.14 -4.16
C VAL A 51 5.02 -10.23 -3.13
N TRP A 52 4.49 -9.95 -1.95
CA TRP A 52 4.29 -11.00 -0.93
C TRP A 52 2.84 -11.38 -0.69
N ARG A 53 1.90 -10.43 -0.80
CA ARG A 53 0.52 -10.68 -0.36
C ARG A 53 -0.29 -11.31 -1.48
N PHE A 54 -0.17 -10.76 -2.68
CA PHE A 54 -0.89 -11.27 -3.84
C PHE A 54 -0.50 -12.72 -4.18
N PRO A 55 0.79 -13.10 -4.26
CA PRO A 55 1.15 -14.49 -4.56
C PRO A 55 0.63 -15.46 -3.49
N TYR A 56 0.71 -15.05 -2.23
CA TYR A 56 0.13 -15.79 -1.10
C TYR A 56 -1.39 -15.99 -1.26
N LEU A 57 -2.15 -14.91 -1.51
CA LEU A 57 -3.61 -14.99 -1.69
C LEU A 57 -4.00 -15.80 -2.93
N ALA A 58 -3.20 -15.73 -3.99
CA ALA A 58 -3.46 -16.48 -5.21
C ALA A 58 -3.41 -17.99 -4.93
N TYR A 59 -2.35 -18.51 -4.30
CA TYR A 59 -2.29 -19.94 -4.04
C TYR A 59 -3.32 -20.40 -3.00
N ARG A 60 -3.53 -19.62 -1.92
CA ARG A 60 -4.47 -19.98 -0.85
C ARG A 60 -5.90 -20.12 -1.37
N ASN A 61 -6.27 -19.32 -2.37
CA ASN A 61 -7.63 -19.20 -2.87
C ASN A 61 -7.82 -19.88 -4.24
N GLY A 62 -7.17 -21.02 -4.46
CA GLY A 62 -7.36 -21.86 -5.65
C GLY A 62 -6.43 -21.54 -6.83
N GLY A 63 -5.24 -21.01 -6.55
CA GLY A 63 -4.18 -20.75 -7.52
C GLY A 63 -4.62 -19.86 -8.68
N GLY A 64 -4.57 -20.41 -9.90
CA GLY A 64 -4.96 -19.68 -11.11
C GLY A 64 -6.43 -19.27 -11.16
N ALA A 65 -7.31 -19.96 -10.43
CA ALA A 65 -8.73 -19.62 -10.36
C ALA A 65 -8.95 -18.25 -9.68
N PHE A 66 -8.13 -17.89 -8.68
CA PHE A 66 -8.20 -16.62 -7.95
C PHE A 66 -8.04 -15.38 -8.84
N LEU A 67 -7.40 -15.52 -10.01
CA LEU A 67 -7.23 -14.41 -10.96
C LEU A 67 -8.58 -13.87 -11.47
N ILE A 68 -9.61 -14.72 -11.52
CA ILE A 68 -10.97 -14.34 -11.95
C ILE A 68 -11.62 -13.39 -10.93
N PRO A 69 -11.83 -13.76 -9.65
CA PRO A 69 -12.42 -12.87 -8.66
C PRO A 69 -11.56 -11.61 -8.47
N PHE A 70 -10.23 -11.72 -8.53
CA PHE A 70 -9.35 -10.56 -8.45
C PHE A 70 -9.57 -9.56 -9.60
N PHE A 71 -9.61 -10.04 -10.85
CA PHE A 71 -9.88 -9.19 -12.02
C PHE A 71 -11.31 -8.61 -12.02
N LEU A 72 -12.30 -9.38 -11.56
CA LEU A 72 -13.67 -8.88 -11.45
C LEU A 72 -13.80 -7.80 -10.37
N MET A 73 -13.19 -7.99 -9.20
CA MET A 73 -13.18 -6.98 -8.13
C MET A 73 -12.41 -5.72 -8.53
N LEU A 74 -11.36 -5.86 -9.35
CA LEU A 74 -10.70 -4.74 -9.99
C LEU A 74 -11.67 -3.91 -10.84
N LEU A 75 -12.45 -4.55 -11.72
CA LEU A 75 -13.40 -3.85 -12.59
C LEU A 75 -14.59 -3.28 -11.81
N ILE A 76 -15.10 -4.00 -10.81
CA ILE A 76 -16.33 -3.59 -10.12
C ILE A 76 -16.07 -2.53 -9.06
N ILE A 77 -14.93 -2.59 -8.38
CA ILE A 77 -14.64 -1.77 -7.19
C ILE A 77 -13.37 -0.95 -7.38
N GLY A 78 -12.23 -1.60 -7.64
CA GLY A 78 -10.92 -0.95 -7.63
C GLY A 78 -10.80 0.20 -8.63
N LEU A 79 -10.95 -0.10 -9.92
CA LEU A 79 -10.85 0.87 -11.00
C LEU A 79 -11.91 1.99 -10.89
N PRO A 80 -13.20 1.71 -10.57
CA PRO A 80 -14.19 2.73 -10.25
C PRO A 80 -13.79 3.70 -9.16
N ILE A 81 -13.40 3.23 -7.97
CA ILE A 81 -13.06 4.13 -6.87
C ILE A 81 -11.76 4.89 -7.19
N PHE A 82 -10.77 4.23 -7.80
CA PHE A 82 -9.53 4.86 -8.24
C PHE A 82 -9.80 6.04 -9.19
N PHE A 83 -10.61 5.83 -10.23
CA PHE A 83 -10.96 6.91 -11.16
C PHE A 83 -11.78 8.02 -10.50
N LEU A 84 -12.66 7.66 -9.53
CA LEU A 84 -13.45 8.63 -8.77
C LEU A 84 -12.54 9.58 -7.98
N GLU A 85 -11.56 9.05 -7.24
CA GLU A 85 -10.62 9.86 -6.46
C GLU A 85 -9.78 10.78 -7.37
N LEU A 86 -9.29 10.26 -8.52
CA LEU A 86 -8.57 11.09 -9.49
C LEU A 86 -9.43 12.21 -10.06
N TYR A 87 -10.69 11.92 -10.37
CA TYR A 87 -11.66 12.92 -10.85
C TYR A 87 -11.87 14.03 -9.82
N VAL A 88 -12.15 13.66 -8.56
CA VAL A 88 -12.42 14.62 -7.48
C VAL A 88 -11.22 15.52 -7.25
N GLY A 89 -10.02 14.95 -7.17
CA GLY A 89 -8.79 15.70 -6.96
C GLY A 89 -8.49 16.66 -8.12
N GLN A 90 -8.49 16.17 -9.37
CA GLN A 90 -8.14 16.99 -10.53
C GLN A 90 -9.16 18.10 -10.80
N TYR A 91 -10.45 17.84 -10.61
CA TYR A 91 -11.50 18.82 -10.85
C TYR A 91 -11.39 20.02 -9.91
N THR A 92 -11.16 19.76 -8.62
CA THR A 92 -11.17 20.79 -7.57
C THR A 92 -9.82 21.44 -7.30
N GLY A 93 -8.71 20.71 -7.52
CA GLY A 93 -7.36 21.21 -7.24
C GLY A 93 -7.10 21.44 -5.75
N ILE A 94 -7.85 20.77 -4.87
CA ILE A 94 -7.72 20.82 -3.41
C ILE A 94 -7.66 19.41 -2.81
N GLY A 95 -7.09 19.29 -1.62
CA GLY A 95 -6.97 18.01 -0.91
C GLY A 95 -8.32 17.44 -0.42
N PRO A 96 -8.34 16.18 0.02
CA PRO A 96 -9.56 15.42 0.33
C PRO A 96 -10.45 16.08 1.40
N LEU A 97 -9.86 16.72 2.42
CA LEU A 97 -10.61 17.39 3.50
C LEU A 97 -11.54 18.48 2.97
N GLN A 98 -11.03 19.33 2.08
CA GLN A 98 -11.81 20.41 1.49
C GLN A 98 -12.65 19.90 0.31
N ALA A 99 -12.17 18.92 -0.45
CA ALA A 99 -12.90 18.38 -1.59
C ALA A 99 -14.24 17.75 -1.17
N PHE A 100 -14.26 16.85 -0.17
CA PHE A 100 -15.50 16.19 0.24
C PHE A 100 -16.48 17.11 0.97
N SER A 101 -15.97 18.06 1.78
CA SER A 101 -16.81 19.10 2.38
C SER A 101 -17.37 20.07 1.32
N ALA A 102 -16.64 20.30 0.24
CA ALA A 102 -17.10 21.10 -0.89
C ALA A 102 -18.22 20.41 -1.68
N ILE A 103 -18.11 19.09 -1.90
CA ILE A 103 -19.14 18.26 -2.56
C ILE A 103 -20.48 18.34 -1.83
N SER A 104 -20.45 18.18 -0.51
CA SER A 104 -21.64 18.26 0.33
C SER A 104 -21.24 18.41 1.81
N PRO A 105 -21.90 19.33 2.56
CA PRO A 105 -21.67 19.48 3.99
C PRO A 105 -21.88 18.19 4.81
N PHE A 106 -22.75 17.26 4.36
CA PHE A 106 -22.92 15.93 4.97
C PHE A 106 -21.61 15.14 5.04
N PHE A 107 -20.80 15.21 3.97
CA PHE A 107 -19.55 14.47 3.84
C PHE A 107 -18.34 15.26 4.38
N SER A 108 -18.56 16.32 5.16
CA SER A 108 -17.49 17.15 5.71
C SER A 108 -16.50 16.37 6.60
N GLY A 109 -16.95 15.30 7.25
CA GLY A 109 -16.11 14.40 8.04
C GLY A 109 -15.32 13.38 7.21
N LEU A 110 -15.72 13.11 5.96
CA LEU A 110 -15.16 12.03 5.15
C LEU A 110 -13.67 12.22 4.87
N GLY A 111 -13.25 13.42 4.48
CA GLY A 111 -11.83 13.69 4.24
C GLY A 111 -10.96 13.64 5.51
N TYR A 112 -11.54 13.82 6.70
CA TYR A 112 -10.82 13.59 7.95
C TYR A 112 -10.67 12.09 8.23
N CYS A 113 -11.69 11.28 7.91
CA CYS A 113 -11.58 9.81 8.00
C CYS A 113 -10.43 9.30 7.12
N THR A 114 -10.37 9.73 5.85
CA THR A 114 -9.27 9.34 4.94
C THR A 114 -7.90 9.76 5.49
N LEU A 115 -7.80 10.94 6.13
CA LEU A 115 -6.57 11.43 6.74
C LEU A 115 -6.11 10.58 7.95
N VAL A 116 -7.04 10.16 8.80
CA VAL A 116 -6.71 9.27 9.93
C VAL A 116 -6.21 7.93 9.42
N VAL A 117 -6.90 7.35 8.43
CA VAL A 117 -6.49 6.07 7.84
C VAL A 117 -5.10 6.17 7.22
N ILE A 118 -4.82 7.18 6.38
CA ILE A 118 -3.49 7.31 5.75
C ILE A 118 -2.40 7.53 6.78
N THR A 119 -2.68 8.26 7.86
CA THR A 119 -1.71 8.48 8.94
C THR A 119 -1.34 7.17 9.63
N LEU A 120 -2.34 6.37 10.02
CA LEU A 120 -2.11 5.07 10.65
C LEU A 120 -1.39 4.09 9.71
N ILE A 121 -1.81 4.01 8.45
CA ILE A 121 -1.15 3.17 7.43
C ILE A 121 0.30 3.63 7.22
N SER A 122 0.55 4.93 7.08
CA SER A 122 1.91 5.44 6.88
C SER A 122 2.84 5.12 8.05
N ILE A 123 2.35 5.17 9.29
CA ILE A 123 3.14 4.82 10.47
C ILE A 123 3.46 3.32 10.48
N ASN A 124 2.45 2.46 10.30
CA ASN A 124 2.61 1.00 10.27
C ASN A 124 3.51 0.55 9.11
N PHE A 125 3.25 1.04 7.91
CA PHE A 125 3.97 0.64 6.70
C PHE A 125 5.44 1.08 6.71
N MET A 126 5.81 2.14 7.45
CA MET A 126 7.22 2.53 7.58
C MET A 126 8.04 1.56 8.44
N ILE A 127 7.41 0.83 9.37
CA ILE A 127 8.09 -0.25 10.12
C ILE A 127 8.54 -1.36 9.17
N ILE A 128 7.69 -1.73 8.23
CA ILE A 128 8.01 -2.70 7.20
C ILE A 128 9.20 -2.24 6.35
N ILE A 129 9.21 -0.97 5.95
CA ILE A 129 10.32 -0.38 5.20
C ILE A 129 11.60 -0.41 6.04
N ALA A 130 11.51 -0.16 7.35
CA ALA A 130 12.64 -0.29 8.27
C ALA A 130 13.19 -1.72 8.33
N TRP A 131 12.33 -2.76 8.33
CA TRP A 131 12.77 -4.15 8.21
C TRP A 131 13.49 -4.42 6.89
N THR A 132 12.93 -4.00 5.75
CA THR A 132 13.59 -4.17 4.44
C THR A 132 14.94 -3.45 4.36
N LEU A 133 15.04 -2.26 4.96
CA LEU A 133 16.27 -1.49 5.04
C LEU A 133 17.31 -2.20 5.92
N PHE A 134 16.90 -2.76 7.06
CA PHE A 134 17.76 -3.55 7.92
C PHE A 134 18.37 -4.74 7.16
N TYR A 135 17.55 -5.55 6.50
CA TYR A 135 18.02 -6.67 5.67
C TYR A 135 18.90 -6.21 4.50
N THR A 136 18.61 -5.06 3.90
CA THR A 136 19.46 -4.47 2.85
C THR A 136 20.85 -4.14 3.39
N ILE A 137 20.94 -3.48 4.55
CA ILE A 137 22.22 -3.13 5.19
C ILE A 137 23.02 -4.39 5.54
N VAL A 138 22.37 -5.39 6.14
CA VAL A 138 23.02 -6.66 6.51
C VAL A 138 23.50 -7.42 5.27
N SER A 139 22.69 -7.47 4.20
CA SER A 139 23.08 -8.08 2.92
C SER A 139 24.28 -7.39 2.27
N ILE A 140 24.36 -6.06 2.36
CA ILE A 140 25.50 -5.28 1.87
C ILE A 140 26.73 -5.52 2.74
N ALA A 141 26.60 -5.63 4.06
CA ALA A 141 27.71 -5.94 4.96
C ALA A 141 28.32 -7.32 4.67
N GLY A 142 27.50 -8.28 4.23
CA GLY A 142 27.95 -9.59 3.75
C GLY A 142 27.82 -10.73 4.76
N ASN A 143 27.27 -10.45 5.94
CA ASN A 143 26.97 -11.46 6.95
C ASN A 143 25.51 -11.89 6.81
N LEU A 144 25.26 -12.99 6.10
CA LEU A 144 23.90 -13.55 5.94
C LEU A 144 23.61 -14.50 7.12
N ASP A 145 23.50 -13.95 8.31
CA ASP A 145 23.40 -14.73 9.56
C ASP A 145 22.16 -15.64 9.59
N TRP A 146 21.13 -15.34 8.80
CA TRP A 146 19.95 -16.20 8.59
C TRP A 146 20.24 -17.53 7.89
N GLY A 147 21.47 -17.77 7.43
CA GLY A 147 21.90 -19.06 6.89
C GLY A 147 22.61 -19.97 7.89
N SER A 148 22.81 -19.51 9.14
CA SER A 148 23.50 -20.27 10.17
C SER A 148 22.61 -20.55 11.37
N CYS A 149 22.76 -21.75 11.92
CA CYS A 149 22.20 -22.18 13.21
C CYS A 149 23.19 -22.05 14.38
N GLU A 150 24.36 -21.43 14.18
CA GLU A 150 25.40 -21.27 15.21
C GLU A 150 25.30 -19.95 15.96
N ASN A 151 24.24 -19.15 15.73
CA ASN A 151 24.09 -17.89 16.42
C ASN A 151 23.62 -18.09 17.88
N PRO A 152 23.88 -17.11 18.77
CA PRO A 152 23.52 -17.22 20.18
C PRO A 152 22.02 -17.36 20.47
N TYR A 153 21.17 -16.91 19.54
CA TYR A 153 19.72 -16.96 19.65
C TYR A 153 19.10 -18.22 19.01
N ASN A 154 19.90 -19.04 18.30
CA ASN A 154 19.35 -20.22 17.65
C ASN A 154 19.03 -21.31 18.67
N THR A 155 17.91 -22.01 18.49
CA THR A 155 17.57 -23.18 19.31
C THR A 155 18.26 -24.44 18.79
N ASP A 156 18.09 -25.56 19.50
CA ASP A 156 18.55 -26.86 19.00
C ASP A 156 17.70 -27.36 17.82
N ALA A 157 16.45 -26.92 17.71
CA ALA A 157 15.53 -27.26 16.61
C ALA A 157 15.82 -26.49 15.30
N CYS A 158 16.84 -25.62 15.30
CA CYS A 158 17.21 -24.82 14.13
C CYS A 158 17.63 -25.71 12.96
N TYR A 159 17.12 -25.36 11.78
CA TYR A 159 17.42 -25.98 10.51
C TYR A 159 17.99 -24.96 9.52
N SER A 160 19.13 -25.30 8.90
CA SER A 160 19.72 -24.55 7.79
C SER A 160 19.89 -25.48 6.58
N GLY A 161 19.40 -25.07 5.43
CA GLY A 161 19.57 -25.82 4.18
C GLY A 161 21.04 -25.97 3.78
N GLU A 162 21.91 -25.02 4.15
CA GLU A 162 23.35 -25.10 3.87
C GLU A 162 24.03 -26.20 4.69
N TYR A 163 23.69 -26.32 5.99
CA TYR A 163 24.20 -27.39 6.85
C TYR A 163 23.64 -28.75 6.46
N ASP A 164 22.38 -28.82 6.02
CA ASP A 164 21.80 -30.06 5.50
C ASP A 164 22.51 -30.54 4.23
N ARG A 165 22.80 -29.63 3.29
CA ARG A 165 23.59 -29.97 2.09
C ARG A 165 24.98 -30.45 2.46
N THR A 166 25.68 -29.71 3.35
CA THR A 166 27.02 -30.06 3.81
C THR A 166 27.03 -31.43 4.51
N CYS A 167 25.97 -31.74 5.26
CA CYS A 167 25.77 -33.01 5.93
C CYS A 167 25.69 -34.19 4.94
N ARG A 168 24.95 -34.00 3.84
CA ARG A 168 24.79 -35.01 2.77
C ARG A 168 26.05 -35.17 1.92
N GLU A 169 26.73 -34.07 1.58
CA GLU A 169 27.93 -34.09 0.74
C GLU A 169 29.14 -34.72 1.45
N ASN A 170 29.34 -34.44 2.74
CA ASN A 170 30.46 -34.97 3.50
C ASN A 170 30.34 -36.47 3.80
N ASN A 171 29.13 -37.04 3.72
CA ASN A 171 28.85 -38.43 4.10
C ASN A 171 28.36 -39.28 2.93
N THR A 172 28.95 -39.08 1.73
CA THR A 172 28.64 -39.79 0.48
C THR A 172 28.77 -41.33 0.50
N GLY A 173 29.24 -41.93 1.61
CA GLY A 173 29.31 -43.38 1.84
C GLY A 173 28.38 -43.93 2.94
N ALA A 174 27.59 -43.08 3.60
CA ALA A 174 26.56 -43.48 4.55
C ALA A 174 25.18 -43.56 3.86
N ALA A 175 24.16 -43.99 4.58
CA ALA A 175 22.80 -44.09 4.06
C ALA A 175 22.33 -42.76 3.43
N THR A 176 21.62 -42.84 2.31
CA THR A 176 21.19 -41.69 1.48
C THR A 176 20.14 -40.79 2.16
N ASP A 177 19.80 -41.08 3.41
CA ASP A 177 18.73 -40.51 4.22
C ASP A 177 19.26 -39.62 5.36
N LEU A 178 20.49 -39.09 5.25
CA LEU A 178 21.05 -38.16 6.23
C LEU A 178 20.42 -36.76 6.12
N THR A 179 20.11 -36.17 7.26
CA THR A 179 19.59 -34.80 7.37
C THR A 179 20.13 -34.10 8.62
N TYR A 180 20.18 -32.78 8.58
CA TYR A 180 20.58 -31.95 9.72
C TYR A 180 19.41 -31.77 10.69
N TYR A 181 19.53 -32.36 11.88
CA TYR A 181 18.52 -32.32 12.94
C TYR A 181 19.19 -32.22 14.32
N LEU A 182 18.63 -31.41 15.23
CA LEU A 182 19.18 -31.17 16.57
C LEU A 182 20.67 -30.79 16.57
N ARG A 183 21.07 -29.93 15.62
CA ARG A 183 22.46 -29.51 15.37
C ARG A 183 23.44 -30.64 15.04
N GLN A 184 22.93 -31.82 14.67
CA GLN A 184 23.71 -33.00 14.33
C GLN A 184 23.30 -33.57 12.96
N CYS A 185 24.22 -34.31 12.36
CA CYS A 185 23.94 -35.11 11.16
C CYS A 185 23.38 -36.47 11.58
N MET A 186 22.10 -36.69 11.35
CA MET A 186 21.39 -37.92 11.73
C MET A 186 20.71 -38.57 10.53
N SER A 187 20.54 -39.90 10.55
CA SER A 187 19.73 -40.56 9.53
C SER A 187 18.25 -40.41 9.85
N ILE A 188 17.42 -40.29 8.82
CA ILE A 188 15.96 -40.19 8.96
C ILE A 188 15.41 -41.41 9.69
N GLY A 189 15.98 -42.60 9.50
CA GLY A 189 15.58 -43.78 10.27
C GLY A 189 15.83 -43.66 11.78
N GLN A 190 16.90 -42.98 12.20
CA GLN A 190 17.16 -42.69 13.60
C GLN A 190 16.15 -41.66 14.14
N ILE A 191 15.85 -40.61 13.36
CA ILE A 191 14.84 -39.59 13.73
C ILE A 191 13.45 -40.22 13.89
N CYS A 192 13.05 -41.14 13.00
CA CYS A 192 11.80 -41.88 13.15
C CYS A 192 11.78 -42.63 14.48
N THR A 193 12.87 -43.32 14.82
CA THR A 193 12.97 -44.10 16.06
C THR A 193 12.91 -43.20 17.30
N ASP A 194 13.61 -42.06 17.28
CA ASP A 194 13.65 -41.08 18.37
C ASP A 194 12.30 -40.39 18.59
N THR A 195 11.51 -40.22 17.51
CA THR A 195 10.15 -39.65 17.55
C THR A 195 9.06 -40.70 17.82
N GLY A 196 9.42 -41.96 18.06
CA GLY A 196 8.49 -43.04 18.39
C GLY A 196 7.83 -43.74 17.19
N PHE A 197 8.33 -43.51 15.97
CA PHE A 197 7.88 -44.17 14.74
C PHE A 197 8.87 -45.21 14.23
N LEU A 198 8.39 -46.11 13.37
CA LEU A 198 9.25 -47.08 12.70
C LEU A 198 9.81 -46.50 11.39
N PRO A 199 11.08 -46.73 11.06
CA PRO A 199 11.63 -46.35 9.75
C PRO A 199 10.95 -47.16 8.65
N TYR A 200 10.51 -46.51 7.56
CA TYR A 200 9.87 -47.19 6.42
C TYR A 200 10.67 -47.04 5.12
N ASP A 201 10.74 -45.81 4.61
CA ASP A 201 11.47 -45.43 3.40
C ASP A 201 12.23 -44.15 3.76
N GLY A 202 13.40 -43.88 3.19
CA GLY A 202 14.32 -42.82 3.65
C GLY A 202 13.72 -41.41 3.78
N ASN A 203 12.46 -41.16 3.38
CA ASN A 203 11.70 -39.93 3.55
C ASN A 203 10.39 -40.07 4.38
N PHE A 204 10.04 -41.26 4.83
CA PHE A 204 8.77 -41.57 5.50
C PHE A 204 9.00 -42.44 6.75
N CYS A 205 8.30 -42.07 7.82
CA CYS A 205 8.17 -42.88 9.03
C CYS A 205 6.81 -43.60 9.00
N MET A 206 6.68 -44.71 9.73
CA MET A 206 5.45 -45.46 9.88
C MET A 206 4.86 -45.27 11.27
N ASN A 207 3.65 -44.72 11.33
CA ASN A 207 2.83 -44.61 12.53
C ASN A 207 1.81 -45.74 12.55
N VAL A 208 2.18 -46.88 13.15
CA VAL A 208 1.36 -48.10 13.31
C VAL A 208 0.89 -48.73 11.99
N THR A 209 0.06 -48.05 11.18
CA THR A 209 -0.44 -48.48 9.86
C THR A 209 -0.36 -47.40 8.77
N GLU A 210 -0.07 -46.14 9.10
CA GLU A 210 0.01 -45.04 8.11
C GLU A 210 1.46 -44.59 7.88
N THR A 211 1.79 -44.30 6.62
CA THR A 211 3.07 -43.70 6.24
C THR A 211 2.97 -42.18 6.34
N VAL A 212 3.75 -41.59 7.24
CA VAL A 212 3.82 -40.14 7.44
C VAL A 212 5.19 -39.62 7.03
N PRO A 213 5.30 -38.42 6.43
CA PRO A 213 6.59 -37.81 6.16
C PRO A 213 7.37 -37.64 7.46
N TRP A 214 8.68 -37.90 7.46
CA TRP A 214 9.47 -37.89 8.69
C TRP A 214 9.47 -36.55 9.43
N TYR A 215 9.37 -35.46 8.67
CA TYR A 215 9.36 -34.09 9.19
C TYR A 215 8.03 -33.67 9.82
N SER A 216 6.96 -34.48 9.72
CA SER A 216 5.64 -34.15 10.29
C SER A 216 5.61 -34.15 11.82
N ASN A 217 6.47 -34.95 12.45
CA ASN A 217 6.53 -35.08 13.91
C ASN A 217 7.88 -34.62 14.50
N ALA A 218 8.82 -34.23 13.64
CA ALA A 218 10.10 -33.67 14.04
C ALA A 218 10.01 -32.13 14.01
N THR A 219 10.14 -31.48 15.16
CA THR A 219 10.14 -30.02 15.25
C THR A 219 11.39 -29.46 14.59
N ARG A 220 11.23 -28.75 13.47
CA ARG A 220 12.30 -28.06 12.74
C ARG A 220 11.86 -26.64 12.46
N ILE A 221 12.68 -25.68 12.89
CA ILE A 221 12.44 -24.25 12.69
C ILE A 221 13.52 -23.72 11.76
N LEU A 222 13.16 -22.93 10.75
CA LEU A 222 14.16 -22.40 9.81
C LEU A 222 15.09 -21.41 10.51
N ALA A 223 16.39 -21.44 10.18
CA ALA A 223 17.37 -20.47 10.65
C ALA A 223 16.96 -19.02 10.30
N SER A 224 16.31 -18.84 9.14
CA SER A 224 15.74 -17.57 8.69
C SER A 224 14.52 -17.13 9.49
N GLU A 225 13.75 -18.06 10.06
CA GLU A 225 12.61 -17.78 10.94
C GLU A 225 13.09 -17.33 12.31
N GLU A 226 14.03 -18.06 12.91
CA GLU A 226 14.66 -17.66 14.18
C GLU A 226 15.41 -16.32 14.03
N TYR A 227 16.07 -16.09 12.88
CA TYR A 227 16.68 -14.79 12.59
C TYR A 227 15.64 -13.66 12.58
N TYR A 228 14.50 -13.85 11.91
CA TYR A 228 13.45 -12.84 11.88
C TYR A 228 12.87 -12.59 13.28
N ASN A 229 12.47 -13.64 13.99
CA ASN A 229 11.81 -13.54 15.30
C ASN A 229 12.75 -13.07 16.41
N GLU A 230 13.96 -13.63 16.50
CA GLU A 230 14.87 -13.38 17.62
C GLU A 230 15.88 -12.27 17.34
N ARG A 231 16.38 -12.14 16.10
CA ARG A 231 17.41 -11.13 15.79
C ARG A 231 16.82 -9.84 15.24
N VAL A 232 15.84 -9.90 14.35
CA VAL A 232 15.23 -8.71 13.73
C VAL A 232 14.19 -8.08 14.64
N LEU A 233 13.21 -8.88 15.07
CA LEU A 233 12.14 -8.40 15.97
C LEU A 233 12.59 -8.38 17.44
N GLY A 234 13.50 -9.28 17.84
CA GLY A 234 13.93 -9.40 19.22
C GLY A 234 12.81 -9.86 20.15
N ARG A 235 11.93 -10.74 19.65
CA ARG A 235 10.70 -11.15 20.33
C ARG A 235 11.01 -11.88 21.64
N GLY A 236 11.81 -12.95 21.61
CA GLY A 236 12.02 -13.81 22.77
C GLY A 236 10.70 -14.16 23.46
N ASP A 237 10.64 -14.00 24.79
CA ASP A 237 9.44 -14.23 25.60
C ASP A 237 8.45 -13.04 25.63
N ALA A 238 8.57 -12.09 24.70
CA ALA A 238 7.68 -10.94 24.66
C ALA A 238 6.24 -11.36 24.31
N SER A 239 5.29 -10.80 25.04
CA SER A 239 3.86 -11.00 24.87
C SER A 239 3.13 -9.65 24.99
N TRP A 240 1.81 -9.64 24.80
CA TRP A 240 1.04 -8.42 25.01
C TRP A 240 1.18 -7.84 26.44
N GLU A 241 1.41 -8.70 27.43
CA GLU A 241 1.62 -8.31 28.84
C GLU A 241 3.07 -7.90 29.12
N ASN A 242 4.03 -8.50 28.41
CA ASN A 242 5.45 -8.19 28.54
C ASN A 242 6.01 -7.64 27.22
N TRP A 243 6.04 -6.32 27.08
CA TRP A 243 6.49 -5.64 25.87
C TRP A 243 7.98 -5.77 25.56
N GLY A 244 8.78 -6.30 26.50
CA GLY A 244 10.21 -6.50 26.34
C GLY A 244 10.99 -5.18 26.23
N SER A 245 12.10 -5.21 25.49
CA SER A 245 13.03 -4.08 25.37
C SER A 245 12.95 -3.41 23.99
N ILE A 246 13.49 -2.19 23.91
CA ILE A 246 13.53 -1.45 22.65
C ILE A 246 14.68 -1.95 21.76
N GLN A 247 14.36 -2.28 20.51
CA GLN A 247 15.36 -2.74 19.53
C GLN A 247 16.01 -1.56 18.83
N TRP A 248 17.15 -1.09 19.35
CA TRP A 248 17.83 0.11 18.87
C TRP A 248 18.24 0.07 17.39
N HIS A 249 18.56 -1.12 16.85
CA HIS A 249 18.84 -1.25 15.42
C HIS A 249 17.59 -0.98 14.57
N LEU A 250 16.40 -1.41 15.02
CA LEU A 250 15.14 -1.11 14.33
C LEU A 250 14.82 0.39 14.42
N VAL A 251 15.05 1.02 15.57
CA VAL A 251 14.87 2.47 15.73
C VAL A 251 15.80 3.23 14.77
N GLY A 252 17.05 2.81 14.64
CA GLY A 252 18.01 3.39 13.70
C GLY A 252 17.56 3.24 12.24
N CYS A 253 17.11 2.04 11.85
CA CYS A 253 16.57 1.79 10.52
C CYS A 253 15.29 2.59 10.25
N LEU A 254 14.38 2.70 11.23
CA LEU A 254 13.16 3.49 11.11
C LEU A 254 13.47 4.98 10.94
N ALA A 255 14.41 5.52 11.72
CA ALA A 255 14.86 6.90 11.60
C ALA A 255 15.49 7.16 10.23
N LEU A 256 16.33 6.23 9.74
CA LEU A 256 16.95 6.33 8.42
C LEU A 256 15.90 6.25 7.30
N SER A 257 14.91 5.37 7.40
CA SER A 257 13.80 5.27 6.43
C SER A 257 13.00 6.58 6.34
N TRP A 258 12.63 7.18 7.48
CA TRP A 258 11.94 8.47 7.51
C TRP A 258 12.82 9.61 6.97
N LEU A 259 14.12 9.59 7.23
CA LEU A 259 15.07 10.57 6.71
C LEU A 259 15.19 10.48 5.19
N ILE A 260 15.30 9.27 4.63
CA ILE A 260 15.33 9.04 3.19
C ILE A 260 14.01 9.50 2.56
N ALA A 261 12.87 9.11 3.13
CA ALA A 261 11.56 9.54 2.66
C ALA A 261 11.42 11.07 2.67
N PHE A 262 11.87 11.73 3.74
CA PHE A 262 11.91 13.19 3.84
C PHE A 262 12.68 13.83 2.68
N PHE A 263 13.89 13.35 2.37
CA PHE A 263 14.68 13.90 1.27
C PHE A 263 14.04 13.66 -0.10
N CYS A 264 13.35 12.52 -0.29
CA CYS A 264 12.63 12.24 -1.53
C CYS A 264 11.45 13.22 -1.77
N VAL A 265 10.74 13.61 -0.70
CA VAL A 265 9.55 14.49 -0.78
C VAL A 265 9.77 15.91 -0.24
N ILE A 266 11.03 16.34 -0.12
CA ILE A 266 11.40 17.63 0.52
C ILE A 266 10.76 18.86 -0.16
N LYS A 267 10.49 18.79 -1.47
CA LYS A 267 9.78 19.84 -2.24
C LYS A 267 8.39 19.38 -2.70
N GLY A 268 7.80 18.41 -2.00
CA GLY A 268 6.52 17.78 -2.36
C GLY A 268 6.57 17.10 -3.72
N VAL A 269 5.49 17.20 -4.48
CA VAL A 269 5.37 16.62 -5.84
C VAL A 269 6.51 16.96 -6.81
N GLN A 270 7.20 18.10 -6.62
CA GLN A 270 8.31 18.49 -7.51
C GLN A 270 9.57 17.64 -7.31
N SER A 271 9.91 17.26 -6.07
CA SER A 271 11.02 16.34 -5.82
C SER A 271 10.57 14.90 -5.98
N ALA A 272 9.38 14.55 -5.47
CA ALA A 272 8.82 13.21 -5.59
C ALA A 272 8.70 12.79 -7.06
N GLY A 273 8.22 13.69 -7.94
CA GLY A 273 8.10 13.46 -9.38
C GLY A 273 9.41 13.13 -10.10
N LYS A 274 10.57 13.51 -9.55
CA LYS A 274 11.89 13.12 -10.08
C LYS A 274 12.36 11.79 -9.53
N VAL A 275 12.12 11.54 -8.25
CA VAL A 275 12.51 10.30 -7.57
C VAL A 275 11.72 9.11 -8.12
N VAL A 276 10.44 9.28 -8.47
CA VAL A 276 9.58 8.20 -8.98
C VAL A 276 10.05 7.56 -10.28
N TYR A 277 10.87 8.24 -11.10
CA TYR A 277 11.49 7.59 -12.26
C TYR A 277 12.36 6.41 -11.86
N PHE A 278 13.09 6.54 -10.74
CA PHE A 278 13.87 5.43 -10.20
C PHE A 278 12.98 4.49 -9.39
N THR A 279 12.20 5.03 -8.44
CA THR A 279 11.50 4.16 -7.48
C THR A 279 10.35 3.37 -8.09
N ALA A 280 9.71 3.85 -9.17
CA ALA A 280 8.67 3.08 -9.86
C ALA A 280 9.24 2.10 -10.91
N LEU A 281 10.32 2.45 -11.61
CA LEU A 281 10.83 1.64 -12.74
C LEU A 281 11.87 0.60 -12.32
N PHE A 282 12.72 0.93 -11.36
CA PHE A 282 13.82 0.06 -10.94
C PHE A 282 13.33 -1.30 -10.39
N PRO A 283 12.24 -1.38 -9.60
CA PRO A 283 11.69 -2.67 -9.18
C PRO A 283 11.37 -3.62 -10.33
N TYR A 284 10.94 -3.14 -11.50
CA TYR A 284 10.69 -4.00 -12.66
C TYR A 284 11.98 -4.60 -13.23
N VAL A 285 13.09 -3.88 -13.20
CA VAL A 285 14.41 -4.41 -13.59
C VAL A 285 14.80 -5.55 -12.66
N MET A 286 14.57 -5.38 -11.35
CA MET A 286 14.92 -6.36 -10.33
C MET A 286 14.01 -7.58 -10.38
N LEU A 287 12.70 -7.39 -10.50
CA LEU A 287 11.72 -8.47 -10.69
C LEU A 287 12.05 -9.27 -11.96
N THR A 288 12.46 -8.61 -13.04
CA THR A 288 12.86 -9.29 -14.27
C THR A 288 14.13 -10.11 -14.08
N ALA A 289 15.13 -9.57 -13.38
CA ALA A 289 16.35 -10.32 -13.06
C ALA A 289 16.06 -11.54 -12.18
N LEU A 290 15.20 -11.38 -11.17
CA LEU A 290 14.74 -12.47 -10.29
C LEU A 290 13.92 -13.50 -11.05
N LEU A 291 13.04 -13.09 -11.97
CA LEU A 291 12.26 -14.00 -12.78
C LEU A 291 13.15 -14.82 -13.71
N ILE A 292 14.07 -14.18 -14.44
CA ILE A 292 15.02 -14.87 -15.33
C ILE A 292 15.84 -15.87 -14.51
N ARG A 293 16.32 -15.47 -13.33
CA ARG A 293 17.05 -16.40 -12.47
C ARG A 293 16.16 -17.53 -11.98
N GLY A 294 14.99 -17.20 -11.46
CA GLY A 294 14.02 -18.13 -10.89
C GLY A 294 13.64 -19.23 -11.87
N VAL A 295 13.27 -18.88 -13.11
CA VAL A 295 12.90 -19.88 -14.14
C VAL A 295 14.07 -20.73 -14.64
N THR A 296 15.31 -20.32 -14.40
CA THR A 296 16.51 -21.12 -14.72
C THR A 296 16.90 -22.11 -13.62
N LEU A 297 16.25 -22.03 -12.45
CA LEU A 297 16.50 -22.94 -11.33
C LEU A 297 15.74 -24.25 -11.51
N ASP A 298 16.34 -25.33 -11.01
CA ASP A 298 15.72 -26.65 -11.06
C ASP A 298 14.57 -26.73 -10.04
N GLY A 299 13.37 -27.17 -10.46
CA GLY A 299 12.15 -27.16 -9.63
C GLY A 299 11.27 -25.91 -9.81
N ALA A 300 11.71 -24.91 -10.57
CA ALA A 300 10.90 -23.72 -10.85
C ALA A 300 9.55 -24.03 -11.53
N GLY A 301 9.51 -25.08 -12.35
CA GLY A 301 8.29 -25.54 -13.01
C GLY A 301 7.21 -25.98 -12.02
N GLU A 302 7.58 -26.67 -10.94
CA GLU A 302 6.64 -27.14 -9.91
C GLU A 302 6.00 -25.97 -9.17
N GLY A 303 6.80 -24.95 -8.82
CA GLY A 303 6.29 -23.72 -8.19
C GLY A 303 5.34 -22.93 -9.11
N ILE A 304 5.66 -22.80 -10.40
CA ILE A 304 4.78 -22.11 -11.37
C ILE A 304 3.48 -22.88 -11.59
N VAL A 305 3.55 -24.21 -11.67
CA VAL A 305 2.35 -25.05 -11.77
C VAL A 305 1.51 -24.92 -10.50
N PHE A 306 2.13 -24.92 -9.31
CA PHE A 306 1.42 -24.71 -8.05
C PHE A 306 0.71 -23.35 -8.00
N TYR A 307 1.35 -22.29 -8.51
CA TYR A 307 0.74 -20.96 -8.60
C TYR A 307 -0.45 -20.88 -9.57
N LEU A 308 -0.35 -21.51 -10.74
CA LEU A 308 -1.35 -21.37 -11.81
C LEU A 308 -2.39 -22.48 -11.86
N SER A 309 -2.19 -23.59 -11.14
CA SER A 309 -3.14 -24.69 -11.12
C SER A 309 -4.49 -24.19 -10.58
N PRO A 310 -5.57 -24.20 -11.38
CA PRO A 310 -6.84 -23.66 -10.95
C PRO A 310 -7.61 -24.70 -10.14
N ASP A 311 -8.00 -24.35 -8.92
CA ASP A 311 -9.02 -25.06 -8.17
C ASP A 311 -10.36 -24.32 -8.33
N TRP A 312 -11.29 -24.94 -9.07
CA TRP A 312 -12.59 -24.35 -9.37
C TRP A 312 -13.56 -24.45 -8.20
N GLU A 313 -13.36 -25.38 -7.26
CA GLU A 313 -14.24 -25.55 -6.12
C GLU A 313 -14.09 -24.40 -5.12
N GLU A 314 -12.87 -23.86 -4.99
CA GLU A 314 -12.60 -22.69 -4.14
C GLU A 314 -13.37 -21.44 -4.57
N LEU A 315 -13.74 -21.29 -5.85
CA LEU A 315 -14.55 -20.14 -6.31
C LEU A 315 -15.97 -20.10 -5.72
N LEU A 316 -16.48 -21.25 -5.24
CA LEU A 316 -17.76 -21.33 -4.53
C LEU A 316 -17.69 -20.76 -3.12
N ASN A 317 -16.47 -20.64 -2.57
CA ASN A 317 -16.24 -20.10 -1.26
C ASN A 317 -16.29 -18.57 -1.30
N ALA A 318 -17.25 -17.96 -0.60
CA ALA A 318 -17.38 -16.51 -0.55
C ALA A 318 -16.15 -15.82 0.07
N ARG A 319 -15.31 -16.54 0.83
CA ARG A 319 -14.04 -16.05 1.38
C ARG A 319 -13.09 -15.57 0.28
N VAL A 320 -13.01 -16.32 -0.81
CA VAL A 320 -12.15 -16.03 -1.96
C VAL A 320 -12.47 -14.65 -2.56
N TRP A 321 -13.76 -14.30 -2.62
CA TRP A 321 -14.21 -13.00 -3.13
C TRP A 321 -13.93 -11.85 -2.15
N GLY A 322 -14.04 -12.11 -0.84
CA GLY A 322 -13.67 -11.16 0.21
C GLY A 322 -12.17 -10.85 0.19
N ASP A 323 -11.32 -11.87 0.08
CA ASP A 323 -9.86 -11.74 -0.01
C ASP A 323 -9.45 -10.99 -1.29
N ALA A 324 -10.08 -11.29 -2.43
CA ALA A 324 -9.87 -10.57 -3.68
C ALA A 324 -10.20 -9.07 -3.54
N ALA A 325 -11.33 -8.74 -2.93
CA ALA A 325 -11.71 -7.35 -2.70
C ALA A 325 -10.76 -6.65 -1.72
N SER A 326 -10.43 -7.27 -0.57
CA SER A 326 -9.49 -6.72 0.40
C SER A 326 -8.12 -6.42 -0.25
N GLN A 327 -7.63 -7.33 -1.10
CA GLN A 327 -6.39 -7.13 -1.85
C GLN A 327 -6.47 -5.95 -2.81
N ILE A 328 -7.62 -5.69 -3.45
CA ILE A 328 -7.80 -4.52 -4.31
C ILE A 328 -7.70 -3.23 -3.51
N PHE A 329 -8.36 -3.12 -2.36
CA PHE A 329 -8.27 -1.93 -1.50
C PHE A 329 -6.85 -1.71 -1.00
N TYR A 330 -6.19 -2.77 -0.52
CA TYR A 330 -4.82 -2.70 -0.01
C TYR A 330 -3.80 -2.37 -1.10
N SER A 331 -3.92 -2.99 -2.28
CA SER A 331 -2.96 -2.77 -3.37
C SER A 331 -3.14 -1.40 -4.01
N PHE A 332 -4.37 -0.97 -4.29
CA PHE A 332 -4.58 0.31 -4.99
C PHE A 332 -4.47 1.53 -4.07
N GLY A 333 -4.60 1.35 -2.76
CA GLY A 333 -4.63 2.45 -1.80
C GLY A 333 -5.83 3.38 -2.02
N VAL A 334 -6.95 2.82 -2.45
CA VAL A 334 -8.20 3.57 -2.71
C VAL A 334 -8.98 3.80 -1.41
N GLY A 335 -9.66 4.95 -1.29
CA GLY A 335 -10.43 5.30 -0.10
C GLY A 335 -9.56 5.81 1.06
N VAL A 336 -8.35 6.29 0.74
CA VAL A 336 -7.39 6.82 1.72
C VAL A 336 -6.96 8.26 1.39
N GLY A 337 -7.49 8.86 0.32
CA GLY A 337 -7.29 10.28 -0.01
C GLY A 337 -5.93 10.63 -0.63
N SER A 338 -4.98 9.68 -0.71
CA SER A 338 -3.70 9.88 -1.39
C SER A 338 -3.88 10.14 -2.89
N LEU A 339 -4.77 9.41 -3.56
CA LEU A 339 -5.03 9.57 -4.99
C LEU A 339 -5.73 10.89 -5.31
N VAL A 340 -6.69 11.31 -4.46
CA VAL A 340 -7.29 12.66 -4.52
C VAL A 340 -6.20 13.73 -4.41
N THR A 341 -5.25 13.53 -3.50
CA THR A 341 -4.14 14.45 -3.28
C THR A 341 -3.20 14.52 -4.49
N LEU A 342 -2.73 13.39 -5.00
CA LEU A 342 -1.84 13.34 -6.17
C LEU A 342 -2.49 13.96 -7.42
N ALA A 343 -3.79 13.70 -7.61
CA ALA A 343 -4.57 14.28 -8.71
C ALA A 343 -4.83 15.78 -8.56
N SER A 344 -4.88 16.31 -7.34
CA SER A 344 -5.06 17.76 -7.10
C SER A 344 -3.94 18.63 -7.66
N TYR A 345 -2.78 18.03 -7.94
CA TYR A 345 -1.62 18.68 -8.54
C TYR A 345 -1.57 18.56 -10.08
N ASN A 346 -2.55 17.88 -10.68
CA ASN A 346 -2.66 17.75 -12.15
C ASN A 346 -3.17 19.02 -12.80
N LYS A 347 -2.85 19.16 -14.09
CA LYS A 347 -3.51 20.13 -14.96
C LYS A 347 -4.98 19.74 -15.15
N PHE A 348 -5.87 20.73 -15.21
CA PHE A 348 -7.31 20.52 -15.36
C PHE A 348 -7.68 19.66 -16.58
N ASN A 349 -6.97 19.84 -17.71
CA ASN A 349 -7.21 19.11 -18.97
C ASN A 349 -6.41 17.79 -19.07
N ASN A 350 -5.78 17.31 -18.00
CA ASN A 350 -5.05 16.03 -18.04
C ASN A 350 -6.02 14.85 -18.19
N ASN A 351 -5.64 13.81 -18.93
CA ASN A 351 -6.52 12.66 -19.16
C ASN A 351 -6.43 11.62 -18.03
N SER A 352 -6.98 11.95 -16.85
CA SER A 352 -6.95 11.04 -15.69
C SER A 352 -7.72 9.74 -15.89
N HIS A 353 -8.63 9.67 -16.87
CA HIS A 353 -9.29 8.41 -17.24
C HIS A 353 -8.32 7.40 -17.86
N PHE A 354 -7.45 7.86 -18.77
CA PHE A 354 -6.38 7.01 -19.31
C PHE A 354 -5.42 6.59 -18.19
N ASP A 355 -5.02 7.54 -17.35
CA ASP A 355 -4.09 7.31 -16.25
C ASP A 355 -4.64 6.25 -15.27
N ALA A 356 -5.93 6.35 -14.92
CA ALA A 356 -6.61 5.38 -14.06
C ALA A 356 -6.58 3.97 -14.65
N ILE A 357 -6.96 3.80 -15.92
CA ILE A 357 -6.97 2.49 -16.58
C ILE A 357 -5.55 1.93 -16.70
N PHE A 358 -4.59 2.76 -17.11
CA PHE A 358 -3.20 2.35 -17.31
C PHE A 358 -2.56 1.89 -16.00
N VAL A 359 -2.66 2.69 -14.93
CA VAL A 359 -2.12 2.33 -13.61
C VAL A 359 -2.81 1.09 -13.08
N SER A 360 -4.13 0.97 -13.23
CA SER A 360 -4.88 -0.19 -12.74
C SER A 360 -4.50 -1.49 -13.43
N LEU A 361 -4.39 -1.47 -14.75
CA LEU A 361 -4.00 -2.64 -15.52
C LEU A 361 -2.54 -3.01 -15.24
N THR A 362 -1.65 -2.02 -15.14
CA THR A 362 -0.24 -2.25 -14.82
C THR A 362 -0.09 -2.85 -13.43
N ASN A 363 -0.83 -2.35 -12.43
CA ASN A 363 -0.82 -2.91 -11.08
C ASN A 363 -1.26 -4.39 -11.04
N PHE A 364 -2.36 -4.70 -11.75
CA PHE A 364 -2.84 -6.08 -11.90
C PHE A 364 -1.80 -6.99 -12.56
N LEU A 365 -1.24 -6.57 -13.69
CA LEU A 365 -0.22 -7.34 -14.41
C LEU A 365 1.07 -7.50 -13.59
N THR A 366 1.46 -6.48 -12.82
CA THR A 366 2.64 -6.53 -11.96
C THR A 366 2.49 -7.52 -10.82
N SER A 367 1.28 -7.64 -10.26
CA SER A 367 0.97 -8.65 -9.25
C SER A 367 1.16 -10.07 -9.79
N ILE A 368 0.65 -10.33 -11.00
CA ILE A 368 0.83 -11.62 -11.67
C ILE A 368 2.30 -11.88 -11.98
N TYR A 369 3.00 -10.86 -12.51
CA TYR A 369 4.42 -10.93 -12.85
C TYR A 369 5.31 -11.21 -11.64
N ALA A 370 5.04 -10.55 -10.52
CA ALA A 370 5.70 -10.80 -9.25
C ALA A 370 5.40 -12.23 -8.75
N GLY A 371 4.15 -12.70 -8.89
CA GLY A 371 3.77 -14.09 -8.59
C GLY A 371 4.66 -15.11 -9.31
N PHE A 372 4.89 -14.96 -10.62
CA PHE A 372 5.82 -15.83 -11.35
C PHE A 372 7.24 -15.81 -10.78
N ALA A 373 7.77 -14.61 -10.48
CA ALA A 373 9.11 -14.48 -9.91
C ALA A 373 9.20 -15.19 -8.56
N ILE A 374 8.22 -14.97 -7.67
CA ILE A 374 8.20 -15.55 -6.32
C ILE A 374 8.06 -17.07 -6.37
N PHE A 375 7.06 -17.59 -7.07
CA PHE A 375 6.80 -19.03 -7.08
C PHE A 375 7.86 -19.83 -7.83
N SER A 376 8.53 -19.26 -8.83
CA SER A 376 9.67 -19.93 -9.46
C SER A 376 10.82 -20.20 -8.47
N VAL A 377 11.04 -19.27 -7.53
CA VAL A 377 12.06 -19.40 -6.48
C VAL A 377 11.60 -20.33 -5.36
N LEU A 378 10.32 -20.26 -4.95
CA LEU A 378 9.76 -21.18 -3.95
C LEU A 378 9.73 -22.63 -4.45
N GLY A 379 9.44 -22.87 -5.73
CA GLY A 379 9.50 -24.21 -6.33
C GLY A 379 10.90 -24.81 -6.28
N PHE A 380 11.93 -23.98 -6.54
CA PHE A 380 13.33 -24.38 -6.36
C PHE A 380 13.64 -24.73 -4.90
N GLN A 381 13.20 -23.90 -3.95
CA GLN A 381 13.41 -24.13 -2.51
C GLN A 381 12.75 -25.43 -2.05
N ALA A 382 11.49 -25.67 -2.46
CA ALA A 382 10.74 -26.88 -2.13
C ALA A 382 11.46 -28.13 -2.64
N LYS A 383 11.93 -28.10 -3.89
CA LYS A 383 12.69 -29.21 -4.49
C LYS A 383 14.01 -29.49 -3.76
N GLN A 384 14.74 -28.45 -3.38
CA GLN A 384 16.02 -28.60 -2.67
C GLN A 384 15.83 -29.14 -1.24
N MET A 385 14.77 -28.74 -0.56
CA MET A 385 14.46 -29.22 0.79
C MET A 385 13.70 -30.55 0.80
N GLY A 386 13.25 -31.04 -0.38
CA GLY A 386 12.48 -32.28 -0.50
C GLY A 386 11.09 -32.19 0.14
N VAL A 387 10.51 -30.99 0.21
CA VAL A 387 9.19 -30.72 0.81
C VAL A 387 8.22 -30.21 -0.25
N SER A 388 6.93 -30.15 0.06
CA SER A 388 5.95 -29.59 -0.85
C SER A 388 6.06 -28.06 -0.92
N VAL A 389 5.60 -27.46 -2.02
CA VAL A 389 5.57 -25.99 -2.16
C VAL A 389 4.65 -25.34 -1.11
N ASN A 390 3.64 -26.08 -0.63
CA ASN A 390 2.72 -25.58 0.38
C ASN A 390 3.41 -25.37 1.74
N ASP A 391 4.38 -26.23 2.09
CA ASP A 391 5.08 -26.18 3.37
C ASP A 391 6.11 -25.03 3.44
N VAL A 392 6.53 -24.51 2.29
CA VAL A 392 7.47 -23.37 2.20
C VAL A 392 6.77 -22.03 2.01
N ALA A 393 5.47 -22.05 1.67
CA ALA A 393 4.71 -20.86 1.35
C ALA A 393 4.12 -20.18 2.60
N ALA A 394 4.96 -19.45 3.35
CA ALA A 394 4.54 -18.71 4.54
C ALA A 394 3.52 -17.57 4.25
N GLU A 395 2.73 -17.19 5.25
CA GLU A 395 1.78 -16.07 5.15
C GLU A 395 2.43 -14.70 5.41
N GLY A 396 1.94 -13.65 4.75
CA GLY A 396 2.24 -12.25 5.11
C GLY A 396 3.73 -11.88 5.06
N PRO A 397 4.25 -11.13 6.06
CA PRO A 397 5.67 -10.78 6.14
C PRO A 397 6.61 -11.99 6.19
N GLY A 398 6.14 -13.14 6.70
CA GLY A 398 6.93 -14.38 6.74
C GLY A 398 7.39 -14.83 5.35
N LEU A 399 6.57 -14.63 4.32
CA LEU A 399 6.97 -14.97 2.95
C LEU A 399 8.23 -14.22 2.50
N ALA A 400 8.33 -12.93 2.83
CA ALA A 400 9.40 -12.06 2.37
C ALA A 400 10.62 -12.03 3.30
N PHE A 401 10.43 -12.25 4.60
CA PHE A 401 11.51 -12.15 5.61
C PHE A 401 12.01 -13.51 6.12
N VAL A 402 11.29 -14.60 5.84
CA VAL A 402 11.66 -15.98 6.23
C VAL A 402 11.86 -16.87 5.00
N ALA A 403 10.79 -17.15 4.25
CA ALA A 403 10.84 -18.12 3.14
C ALA A 403 11.75 -17.65 1.99
N TYR A 404 11.63 -16.39 1.57
CA TYR A 404 12.47 -15.89 0.47
C TYR A 404 13.96 -15.84 0.81
N PRO A 405 14.38 -15.28 1.96
CA PRO A 405 15.80 -15.26 2.34
C PRO A 405 16.41 -16.66 2.39
N GLU A 406 15.65 -17.66 2.86
CA GLU A 406 16.05 -19.06 2.79
C GLU A 406 16.28 -19.52 1.34
N ALA A 407 15.34 -19.25 0.44
CA ALA A 407 15.49 -19.62 -0.97
C ALA A 407 16.67 -18.92 -1.65
N LEU A 408 16.98 -17.68 -1.27
CA LEU A 408 18.13 -16.93 -1.79
C LEU A 408 19.47 -17.52 -1.34
N LEU A 409 19.55 -18.08 -0.13
CA LEU A 409 20.76 -18.75 0.38
C LEU A 409 21.14 -19.98 -0.45
N GLN A 410 20.14 -20.69 -0.97
CA GLN A 410 20.35 -21.89 -1.76
C GLN A 410 20.84 -21.58 -3.19
N MET A 411 20.81 -20.31 -3.61
CA MET A 411 21.30 -19.88 -4.92
C MET A 411 22.81 -19.57 -4.88
N PRO A 412 23.55 -19.85 -5.98
CA PRO A 412 24.91 -19.38 -6.12
C PRO A 412 24.94 -17.85 -6.05
N VAL A 413 25.93 -17.30 -5.34
CA VAL A 413 26.09 -15.86 -5.10
C VAL A 413 24.90 -15.27 -4.31
N ALA A 414 24.44 -15.98 -3.26
CA ALA A 414 23.32 -15.59 -2.39
C ALA A 414 23.34 -14.12 -1.94
N ARG A 415 24.53 -13.57 -1.65
CA ARG A 415 24.71 -12.16 -1.26
C ARG A 415 24.18 -11.18 -2.30
N MET A 416 24.47 -11.41 -3.58
CA MET A 416 24.01 -10.53 -4.66
C MET A 416 22.48 -10.54 -4.75
N TRP A 417 21.88 -11.74 -4.72
CA TRP A 417 20.43 -11.87 -4.80
C TRP A 417 19.71 -11.29 -3.59
N SER A 418 20.28 -11.43 -2.39
CA SER A 418 19.76 -10.82 -1.17
C SER A 418 19.78 -9.29 -1.23
N ILE A 419 20.90 -8.69 -1.69
CA ILE A 419 20.97 -7.24 -1.89
C ILE A 419 19.91 -6.77 -2.88
N LEU A 420 19.78 -7.46 -4.03
CA LEU A 420 18.78 -7.10 -5.03
C LEU A 420 17.36 -7.24 -4.47
N PHE A 421 17.03 -8.37 -3.85
CA PHE A 421 15.67 -8.59 -3.35
C PHE A 421 15.27 -7.57 -2.28
N PHE A 422 16.09 -7.36 -1.24
CA PHE A 422 15.70 -6.45 -0.17
C PHE A 422 15.76 -4.97 -0.57
N PHE A 423 16.71 -4.60 -1.44
CA PHE A 423 16.73 -3.24 -1.99
C PHE A 423 15.51 -2.99 -2.89
N MET A 424 15.05 -3.99 -3.65
CA MET A 424 13.79 -3.91 -4.40
C MET A 424 12.60 -3.65 -3.47
N LEU A 425 12.45 -4.43 -2.40
CA LEU A 425 11.37 -4.27 -1.43
C LEU A 425 11.43 -2.88 -0.76
N PHE A 426 12.62 -2.42 -0.39
CA PHE A 426 12.82 -1.09 0.18
C PHE A 426 12.34 0.03 -0.77
N ILE A 427 12.71 -0.06 -2.05
CA ILE A 427 12.31 0.91 -3.07
C ILE A 427 10.80 0.88 -3.35
N LEU A 428 10.20 -0.31 -3.43
CA LEU A 428 8.75 -0.47 -3.57
C LEU A 428 8.00 0.16 -2.40
N GLY A 429 8.43 -0.11 -1.17
CA GLY A 429 7.83 0.47 0.02
C GLY A 429 7.97 1.99 0.08
N LEU A 430 9.15 2.53 -0.23
CA LEU A 430 9.35 3.99 -0.30
C LEU A 430 8.45 4.65 -1.34
N GLY A 431 8.25 4.02 -2.51
CA GLY A 431 7.35 4.51 -3.55
C GLY A 431 5.93 4.76 -3.02
N SER A 432 5.37 3.80 -2.29
CA SER A 432 4.03 3.93 -1.71
C SER A 432 3.95 5.00 -0.60
N GLN A 433 5.01 5.17 0.19
CA GLN A 433 5.04 6.19 1.25
C GLN A 433 4.99 7.62 0.75
N PHE A 434 5.46 7.90 -0.48
CA PHE A 434 5.41 9.26 -1.02
C PHE A 434 3.97 9.77 -1.12
N GLY A 435 3.04 8.91 -1.56
CA GLY A 435 1.62 9.26 -1.62
C GLY A 435 1.02 9.55 -0.24
N GLY A 436 1.36 8.75 0.77
CA GLY A 436 0.86 8.94 2.13
C GLY A 436 1.39 10.19 2.83
N ILE A 437 2.69 10.46 2.71
CA ILE A 437 3.30 11.68 3.25
C ILE A 437 2.72 12.93 2.57
N GLU A 438 2.55 12.88 1.25
CA GLU A 438 1.97 14.00 0.51
C GLU A 438 0.50 14.22 0.90
N ALA A 439 -0.31 13.16 1.09
CA ALA A 439 -1.70 13.28 1.58
C ALA A 439 -1.79 14.07 2.89
N ILE A 440 -0.92 13.78 3.87
CA ILE A 440 -0.88 14.47 5.16
C ILE A 440 -0.39 15.91 4.99
N ASN A 441 0.70 16.12 4.25
CA ASN A 441 1.26 17.46 4.03
C ASN A 441 0.28 18.37 3.30
N THR A 442 -0.37 17.87 2.23
CA THR A 442 -1.39 18.63 1.49
C THR A 442 -2.57 18.97 2.38
N ALA A 443 -3.02 18.07 3.26
CA ALA A 443 -4.10 18.37 4.21
C ALA A 443 -3.75 19.55 5.14
N ILE A 444 -2.51 19.59 5.64
CA ILE A 444 -2.02 20.68 6.50
C ILE A 444 -1.89 21.99 5.70
N VAL A 445 -1.28 21.92 4.51
CA VAL A 445 -0.95 23.08 3.69
C VAL A 445 -2.19 23.71 3.04
N ASP A 446 -3.22 22.91 2.74
CA ASP A 446 -4.49 23.44 2.22
C ASP A 446 -5.31 24.14 3.32
N GLN A 447 -5.20 23.73 4.59
CA GLN A 447 -5.80 24.46 5.72
C GLN A 447 -5.04 25.75 6.05
N TRP A 448 -3.71 25.75 5.91
CA TRP A 448 -2.85 26.88 6.22
C TRP A 448 -1.96 27.26 5.02
N PRO A 449 -2.49 28.05 4.06
CA PRO A 449 -1.79 28.35 2.80
C PRO A 449 -0.44 29.06 2.97
N HIS A 450 -0.23 29.78 4.07
CA HIS A 450 1.04 30.45 4.37
C HIS A 450 2.22 29.45 4.52
N LEU A 451 1.95 28.21 4.92
CA LEU A 451 2.95 27.15 5.09
C LEU A 451 3.53 26.66 3.75
N ARG A 452 2.90 26.96 2.61
CA ARG A 452 3.43 26.64 1.27
C ARG A 452 4.83 27.20 1.04
N LYS A 453 5.14 28.40 1.57
CA LYS A 453 6.48 29.01 1.47
C LYS A 453 7.56 28.21 2.21
N THR A 454 7.16 27.46 3.24
CA THR A 454 8.04 26.64 4.07
C THR A 454 7.64 25.18 4.03
N TYR A 455 7.27 24.66 2.84
CA TYR A 455 6.77 23.30 2.66
C TYR A 455 7.67 22.23 3.29
N TRP A 456 9.00 22.36 3.11
CA TRP A 456 9.97 21.43 3.68
C TRP A 456 9.88 21.31 5.22
N LYS A 457 9.48 22.37 5.94
CA LYS A 457 9.30 22.34 7.39
C LYS A 457 8.07 21.51 7.77
N VAL A 458 7.01 21.58 6.96
CA VAL A 458 5.81 20.74 7.13
C VAL A 458 6.19 19.29 6.92
N THR A 459 6.86 18.97 5.82
CA THR A 459 7.34 17.60 5.55
C THR A 459 8.23 17.06 6.68
N ALA A 460 9.18 17.86 7.16
CA ALA A 460 10.06 17.47 8.27
C ALA A 460 9.26 17.21 9.56
N SER A 461 8.28 18.05 9.86
CA SER A 461 7.42 17.90 11.04
C SER A 461 6.54 16.66 10.94
N THR A 462 5.95 16.40 9.76
CA THR A 462 5.14 15.20 9.50
C THR A 462 5.98 13.93 9.65
N CYS A 463 7.14 13.85 8.99
CA CYS A 463 8.03 12.69 9.11
C CYS A 463 8.49 12.46 10.56
N PHE A 464 8.84 13.53 11.28
CA PHE A 464 9.27 13.43 12.67
C PHE A 464 8.13 13.00 13.61
N ALA A 465 6.92 13.53 13.43
CA ALA A 465 5.75 13.12 14.21
C ALA A 465 5.39 11.65 13.96
N CYS A 466 5.36 11.21 12.70
CA CYS A 466 5.11 9.81 12.34
C CYS A 466 6.22 8.88 12.81
N PHE A 467 7.48 9.33 12.83
CA PHE A 467 8.60 8.59 13.44
C PHE A 467 8.36 8.32 14.93
N ILE A 468 8.00 9.36 15.70
CA ILE A 468 7.72 9.21 17.15
C ILE A 468 6.54 8.26 17.38
N MET A 469 5.47 8.40 16.61
CA MET A 469 4.31 7.50 16.71
C MET A 469 4.62 6.05 16.32
N GLY A 470 5.66 5.82 15.51
CA GLY A 470 6.11 4.48 15.12
C GLY A 470 6.99 3.78 16.16
N LEU A 471 7.60 4.51 17.09
CA LEU A 471 8.53 3.95 18.09
C LEU A 471 7.98 2.78 18.93
N PRO A 472 6.69 2.77 19.34
CA PRO A 472 6.13 1.63 20.07
C PRO A 472 6.25 0.30 19.31
N MET A 473 6.21 0.32 17.98
CA MET A 473 6.37 -0.90 17.17
C MET A 473 7.84 -1.37 17.04
N CYS A 474 8.81 -0.63 17.58
CA CYS A 474 10.22 -1.05 17.64
C CYS A 474 10.58 -1.78 18.93
N PHE A 475 9.63 -2.04 19.82
CA PHE A 475 9.82 -2.90 20.99
C PHE A 475 9.80 -4.38 20.58
N SER A 476 10.34 -5.27 21.42
CA SER A 476 10.26 -6.72 21.25
C SER A 476 8.82 -7.22 21.02
N GLY A 477 7.85 -6.68 21.75
CA GLY A 477 6.42 -6.96 21.54
C GLY A 477 5.75 -6.13 20.43
N GLY A 478 6.52 -5.30 19.71
CA GLY A 478 6.01 -4.36 18.72
C GLY A 478 5.32 -5.01 17.53
N VAL A 479 5.66 -6.26 17.20
CA VAL A 479 5.00 -7.04 16.14
C VAL A 479 3.52 -7.26 16.42
N TYR A 480 3.13 -7.44 17.69
CA TYR A 480 1.72 -7.60 18.07
C TYR A 480 0.92 -6.32 17.82
N LEU A 481 1.48 -5.16 18.17
CA LEU A 481 0.86 -3.87 17.86
C LEU A 481 0.80 -3.63 16.35
N PHE A 482 1.86 -3.97 15.62
CA PHE A 482 1.92 -3.90 14.17
C PHE A 482 0.80 -4.74 13.53
N THR A 483 0.64 -6.00 13.93
CA THR A 483 -0.41 -6.89 13.42
C THR A 483 -1.81 -6.38 13.77
N LEU A 484 -2.01 -5.88 15.00
CA LEU A 484 -3.28 -5.31 15.42
C LEU A 484 -3.66 -4.07 14.58
N LEU A 485 -2.68 -3.20 14.30
CA LEU A 485 -2.87 -2.02 13.44
C LEU A 485 -3.15 -2.44 12.00
N ASP A 486 -2.35 -3.32 11.41
CA ASP A 486 -2.52 -3.76 10.02
C ASP A 486 -3.91 -4.39 9.81
N TYR A 487 -4.34 -5.26 10.73
CA TYR A 487 -5.64 -5.92 10.67
C TYR A 487 -6.83 -4.94 10.77
N ASN A 488 -6.76 -3.97 11.70
CA ASN A 488 -7.91 -3.08 11.97
C ASN A 488 -7.95 -1.81 11.11
N THR A 489 -6.80 -1.35 10.60
CA THR A 489 -6.72 -0.10 9.82
C THR A 489 -7.02 -0.33 8.34
N ALA A 490 -6.53 -1.44 7.78
CA ALA A 490 -6.59 -1.74 6.35
C ALA A 490 -7.69 -2.75 5.97
N SER A 491 -8.83 -2.70 6.66
CA SER A 491 -9.93 -3.67 6.50
C SER A 491 -11.30 -2.99 6.33
N TRP A 492 -12.31 -3.42 7.08
CA TRP A 492 -13.73 -3.06 6.93
C TRP A 492 -14.01 -1.55 6.90
N ALA A 493 -13.18 -0.73 7.56
CA ALA A 493 -13.34 0.72 7.56
C ALA A 493 -13.14 1.37 6.18
N ILE A 494 -12.18 0.88 5.39
CA ILE A 494 -11.90 1.41 4.04
C ILE A 494 -13.07 1.13 3.09
N LEU A 495 -13.73 -0.02 3.25
CA LEU A 495 -14.94 -0.37 2.49
C LEU A 495 -16.06 0.66 2.73
N LEU A 496 -16.29 1.04 4.00
CA LEU A 496 -17.28 2.05 4.37
C LEU A 496 -16.94 3.43 3.80
N ILE A 497 -15.65 3.81 3.83
CA ILE A 497 -15.18 5.06 3.24
C ILE A 497 -15.40 5.05 1.72
N GLY A 498 -15.05 3.97 1.02
CA GLY A 498 -15.27 3.85 -0.42
C GLY A 498 -16.76 3.90 -0.82
N ILE A 499 -17.65 3.34 0.00
CA ILE A 499 -19.12 3.49 -0.17
C ILE A 499 -19.52 4.96 0.02
N ALA A 500 -18.99 5.64 1.03
CA ALA A 500 -19.28 7.04 1.29
C ALA A 500 -18.78 7.97 0.17
N GLU A 501 -17.59 7.71 -0.40
CA GLU A 501 -17.06 8.45 -1.55
C GLU A 501 -17.94 8.29 -2.80
N CYS A 502 -18.33 7.04 -3.11
CA CYS A 502 -19.30 6.77 -4.17
C CYS A 502 -20.61 7.51 -3.92
N GLY A 503 -21.12 7.47 -2.69
CA GLY A 503 -22.36 8.16 -2.31
C GLY A 503 -22.29 9.69 -2.43
N ALA A 504 -21.15 10.29 -2.07
CA ALA A 504 -20.91 11.73 -2.17
C ALA A 504 -20.99 12.19 -3.63
N VAL A 505 -20.32 11.49 -4.55
CA VAL A 505 -20.29 11.87 -5.98
C VAL A 505 -21.58 11.48 -6.70
N SER A 506 -22.07 10.24 -6.50
CA SER A 506 -23.18 9.69 -7.28
C SER A 506 -24.55 10.17 -6.84
N TRP A 507 -24.81 10.19 -5.53
CA TRP A 507 -26.13 10.49 -4.97
C TRP A 507 -26.25 11.93 -4.48
N SER A 508 -25.27 12.44 -3.73
CA SER A 508 -25.34 13.79 -3.19
C SER A 508 -25.10 14.84 -4.28
N TYR A 509 -23.95 14.79 -4.95
CA TYR A 509 -23.64 15.73 -6.02
C TYR A 509 -24.47 15.46 -7.28
N GLY A 510 -24.64 14.18 -7.60
CA GLY A 510 -25.42 13.69 -8.72
C GLY A 510 -24.54 13.26 -9.90
N ILE A 511 -24.63 11.98 -10.25
CA ILE A 511 -23.81 11.35 -11.30
C ILE A 511 -23.84 12.08 -12.66
N ASN A 512 -24.98 12.67 -13.03
CA ASN A 512 -25.10 13.39 -14.30
C ASN A 512 -24.31 14.71 -14.31
N ARG A 513 -24.09 15.33 -13.14
CA ARG A 513 -23.22 16.52 -13.02
C ARG A 513 -21.75 16.10 -13.08
N ALA A 514 -21.38 15.04 -12.36
CA ALA A 514 -20.03 14.48 -12.44
C ALA A 514 -19.62 14.13 -13.88
N MET A 515 -20.52 13.51 -14.65
CA MET A 515 -20.26 13.21 -16.07
C MET A 515 -20.13 14.46 -16.96
N LYS A 516 -20.76 15.59 -16.59
CA LYS A 516 -20.56 16.88 -17.27
C LYS A 516 -19.22 17.51 -16.91
N ASP A 517 -18.80 17.39 -15.65
CA ASP A 517 -17.51 17.87 -15.19
C ASP A 517 -16.36 17.13 -15.88
N ILE A 518 -16.45 15.80 -15.98
CA ILE A 518 -15.49 14.97 -16.73
C ILE A 518 -15.42 15.43 -18.20
N ALA A 519 -16.57 15.74 -18.82
CA ALA A 519 -16.60 16.28 -20.17
C ALA A 519 -15.99 17.70 -20.26
N SER A 520 -16.11 18.51 -19.20
CA SER A 520 -15.51 19.85 -19.13
C SER A 520 -13.99 19.83 -18.99
N MET A 521 -13.43 18.76 -18.43
CA MET A 521 -11.99 18.46 -18.38
C MET A 521 -11.45 17.86 -19.70
N GLU A 522 -12.23 17.94 -20.79
CA GLU A 522 -11.86 17.46 -22.14
C GLU A 522 -11.64 15.94 -22.24
N MET A 523 -12.06 15.16 -21.24
CA MET A 523 -12.01 13.70 -21.28
C MET A 523 -13.14 13.12 -22.14
N LYS A 524 -12.78 12.51 -23.26
CA LYS A 524 -13.75 11.91 -24.21
C LYS A 524 -14.12 10.49 -23.76
N LEU A 525 -15.27 10.36 -23.12
CA LEU A 525 -15.84 9.05 -22.76
C LEU A 525 -16.86 8.56 -23.79
N ASN A 526 -16.65 7.35 -24.32
CA ASN A 526 -17.60 6.63 -25.17
C ASN A 526 -18.89 6.29 -24.41
N VAL A 527 -19.98 6.04 -25.14
CA VAL A 527 -21.30 5.74 -24.55
C VAL A 527 -21.25 4.56 -23.59
N VAL A 528 -20.56 3.48 -23.97
CA VAL A 528 -20.37 2.29 -23.13
C VAL A 528 -19.62 2.62 -21.83
N MET A 529 -18.54 3.38 -21.92
CA MET A 529 -17.75 3.78 -20.74
C MET A 529 -18.57 4.67 -19.81
N ARG A 530 -19.34 5.63 -20.36
CA ARG A 530 -20.27 6.43 -19.55
C ARG A 530 -21.29 5.57 -18.83
N PHE A 531 -21.86 4.57 -19.49
CA PHE A 531 -22.80 3.64 -18.84
C PHE A 531 -22.11 2.84 -17.74
N TYR A 532 -20.93 2.29 -18.02
CA TYR A 532 -20.12 1.55 -17.05
C TYR A 532 -19.83 2.39 -15.79
N TRP A 533 -19.24 3.58 -15.92
CA TRP A 533 -18.92 4.43 -14.77
C TRP A 533 -20.18 4.87 -14.00
N LYS A 534 -21.29 5.14 -14.71
CA LYS A 534 -22.57 5.43 -14.05
C LYS A 534 -23.04 4.23 -13.24
N ALA A 535 -23.04 3.03 -13.81
CA ALA A 535 -23.50 1.83 -13.13
C ALA A 535 -22.62 1.48 -11.93
N THR A 536 -21.30 1.54 -12.07
CA THR A 536 -20.36 1.21 -11.01
C THR A 536 -20.39 2.21 -9.86
N TRP A 537 -20.36 3.51 -10.13
CA TRP A 537 -20.40 4.51 -9.04
C TRP A 537 -21.76 4.63 -8.34
N THR A 538 -22.87 4.29 -9.01
CA THR A 538 -24.22 4.50 -8.43
C THR A 538 -24.82 3.25 -7.78
N VAL A 539 -24.55 2.06 -8.31
CA VAL A 539 -25.22 0.82 -7.87
C VAL A 539 -24.20 -0.29 -7.63
N VAL A 540 -23.43 -0.68 -8.65
CA VAL A 540 -22.64 -1.91 -8.59
C VAL A 540 -21.54 -1.82 -7.52
N GLY A 541 -20.74 -0.75 -7.51
CA GLY A 541 -19.69 -0.54 -6.51
C GLY A 541 -20.22 -0.54 -5.08
N PRO A 542 -21.17 0.34 -4.72
CA PRO A 542 -21.74 0.37 -3.37
C PRO A 542 -22.39 -0.94 -2.93
N VAL A 543 -23.13 -1.63 -3.80
CA VAL A 543 -23.80 -2.89 -3.46
C VAL A 543 -22.79 -4.02 -3.23
N PHE A 544 -21.78 -4.15 -4.11
CA PHE A 544 -20.75 -5.18 -3.94
C PHE A 544 -19.87 -4.90 -2.71
N SER A 545 -19.46 -3.64 -2.49
CA SER A 545 -18.72 -3.26 -1.27
C SER A 545 -19.50 -3.54 0.00
N LEU A 546 -20.83 -3.29 0.00
CA LEU A 546 -21.70 -3.62 1.13
C LEU A 546 -21.84 -5.14 1.33
N ALA A 547 -21.96 -5.91 0.25
CA ALA A 547 -22.03 -7.37 0.32
C ALA A 547 -20.74 -7.97 0.91
N ILE A 548 -19.58 -7.46 0.47
CA ILE A 548 -18.27 -7.86 1.03
C ILE A 548 -18.17 -7.47 2.50
N LEU A 549 -18.62 -6.27 2.86
CA LEU A 549 -18.62 -5.83 4.26
C LEU A 549 -19.46 -6.75 5.15
N ILE A 550 -20.67 -7.11 4.72
CA ILE A 550 -21.53 -8.05 5.45
C ILE A 550 -20.84 -9.39 5.61
N PHE A 551 -20.18 -9.87 4.56
CA PHE A 551 -19.45 -11.13 4.58
C PHE A 551 -18.25 -11.10 5.55
N VAL A 552 -17.46 -10.02 5.55
CA VAL A 552 -16.33 -9.83 6.47
C VAL A 552 -16.79 -9.85 7.93
N PHE A 553 -17.93 -9.22 8.24
CA PHE A 553 -18.49 -9.28 9.60
C PHE A 553 -19.11 -10.63 9.94
N TYR A 554 -19.69 -11.34 8.98
CA TYR A 554 -20.26 -12.66 9.20
C TYR A 554 -19.20 -13.70 9.56
N ASN A 555 -18.05 -13.66 8.88
CA ASN A 555 -16.91 -14.54 9.14
C ASN A 555 -15.82 -13.85 9.98
N TRP A 556 -16.22 -12.98 10.91
CA TRP A 556 -15.27 -12.30 11.78
C TRP A 556 -14.58 -13.31 12.70
N GLU A 557 -13.26 -13.42 12.57
CA GLU A 557 -12.40 -14.14 13.49
C GLU A 557 -11.59 -13.15 14.33
N ALA A 558 -11.32 -13.50 15.59
CA ALA A 558 -10.43 -12.70 16.41
C ALA A 558 -9.04 -12.63 15.75
N PRO A 559 -8.37 -11.45 15.77
CA PRO A 559 -7.01 -11.35 15.26
C PRO A 559 -6.12 -12.34 16.00
N ARG A 560 -5.17 -12.94 15.28
CA ARG A 560 -4.15 -13.86 15.79
C ARG A 560 -2.83 -13.56 15.10
N TYR A 561 -1.74 -13.77 15.83
CA TYR A 561 -0.40 -13.77 15.27
C TYR A 561 0.18 -15.17 15.45
N GLU A 562 0.36 -15.91 14.35
CA GLU A 562 0.69 -17.35 14.42
C GLU A 562 -0.35 -18.08 15.30
N ASP A 563 0.10 -18.77 16.34
CA ASP A 563 -0.73 -19.47 17.33
C ASP A 563 -1.14 -18.57 18.52
N TYR A 564 -0.63 -17.34 18.60
CA TYR A 564 -0.94 -16.42 19.69
C TYR A 564 -2.28 -15.73 19.49
N VAL A 565 -3.22 -16.00 20.39
CA VAL A 565 -4.53 -15.33 20.45
C VAL A 565 -4.41 -14.08 21.31
N PHE A 566 -4.82 -12.94 20.74
CA PHE A 566 -4.77 -11.67 21.44
C PHE A 566 -5.72 -11.64 22.65
N PRO A 567 -5.30 -11.05 23.79
CA PRO A 567 -6.19 -10.88 24.94
C PRO A 567 -7.31 -9.88 24.62
N LEU A 568 -8.43 -9.98 25.35
CA LEU A 568 -9.62 -9.13 25.13
C LEU A 568 -9.30 -7.63 25.10
N PHE A 569 -8.38 -7.16 25.95
CA PHE A 569 -7.97 -5.76 25.94
C PHE A 569 -7.31 -5.33 24.62
N ALA A 570 -6.46 -6.18 24.04
CA ALA A 570 -5.82 -5.92 22.75
C ALA A 570 -6.85 -5.90 21.62
N ASP A 571 -7.81 -6.83 21.64
CA ASP A 571 -8.91 -6.86 20.66
C ASP A 571 -9.78 -5.59 20.76
N LEU A 572 -10.17 -5.19 21.97
CA LEU A 572 -10.91 -3.93 22.21
C LEU A 572 -10.14 -2.70 21.73
N LEU A 573 -8.81 -2.69 21.90
CA LEU A 573 -7.96 -1.63 21.36
C LEU A 573 -7.96 -1.63 19.83
N GLY A 574 -7.93 -2.81 19.20
CA GLY A 574 -8.09 -2.97 17.75
C GLY A 574 -9.40 -2.38 17.23
N TRP A 575 -10.51 -2.69 17.89
CA TRP A 575 -11.81 -2.09 17.59
C TRP A 575 -11.82 -0.58 17.79
N ALA A 576 -11.19 -0.07 18.85
CA ALA A 576 -11.06 1.36 19.08
C ALA A 576 -10.28 2.06 17.96
N ILE A 577 -9.20 1.45 17.47
CA ILE A 577 -8.43 1.93 16.32
C ILE A 577 -9.30 1.94 15.06
N GLY A 578 -9.97 0.83 14.75
CA GLY A 578 -10.87 0.75 13.60
C GLY A 578 -11.98 1.79 13.66
N LEU A 579 -12.64 1.96 14.82
CA LEU A 579 -13.67 2.99 15.03
C LEU A 579 -13.11 4.41 14.92
N SER A 580 -11.87 4.65 15.34
CA SER A 580 -11.23 5.98 15.25
C SER A 580 -11.13 6.48 13.80
N THR A 581 -11.04 5.57 12.83
CA THR A 581 -10.99 5.92 11.41
C THR A 581 -12.33 6.44 10.87
N ILE A 582 -13.46 6.02 11.45
CA ILE A 582 -14.80 6.37 10.97
C ILE A 582 -15.52 7.38 11.86
N ILE A 583 -15.10 7.55 13.13
CA ILE A 583 -15.80 8.39 14.12
C ILE A 583 -15.87 9.87 13.70
N LEU A 584 -14.93 10.33 12.87
CA LEU A 584 -14.93 11.70 12.36
C LEU A 584 -16.03 11.96 11.34
N PHE A 585 -16.61 10.91 10.75
CA PHE A 585 -17.75 11.03 9.85
C PHE A 585 -19.00 11.59 10.57
N PRO A 586 -19.57 10.94 11.61
CA PRO A 586 -20.72 11.48 12.34
C PRO A 586 -20.40 12.80 13.05
N VAL A 587 -19.16 13.02 13.51
CA VAL A 587 -18.73 14.31 14.08
C VAL A 587 -18.82 15.42 13.03
N GLY A 588 -18.36 15.19 11.81
CA GLY A 588 -18.48 16.13 10.69
C GLY A 588 -19.94 16.44 10.35
N VAL A 589 -20.81 15.42 10.32
CA VAL A 589 -22.26 15.61 10.13
C VAL A 589 -22.85 16.47 11.25
N GLY A 590 -22.52 16.20 12.51
CA GLY A 590 -22.95 16.99 13.66
C GLY A 590 -22.47 18.46 13.59
N TRP A 591 -21.24 18.67 13.14
CA TRP A 591 -20.69 20.01 12.90
C TRP A 591 -21.44 20.75 11.78
N ALA A 592 -21.78 20.07 10.68
CA ALA A 592 -22.58 20.66 9.61
C ALA A 592 -23.98 21.08 10.10
N TYR A 593 -24.61 20.26 10.95
CA TYR A 593 -25.87 20.64 11.60
C TYR A 593 -25.71 21.86 12.51
N TYR A 594 -24.62 21.95 13.26
CA TYR A 594 -24.31 23.11 14.12
C TYR A 594 -24.12 24.40 13.30
N GLN A 595 -23.50 24.31 12.12
CA GLN A 595 -23.33 25.42 11.17
C GLN A 595 -24.65 25.86 10.49
N GLY A 596 -25.77 25.20 10.78
CA GLY A 596 -27.09 25.59 10.30
C GLY A 596 -27.53 24.93 8.98
N TYR A 597 -26.75 24.01 8.42
CA TYR A 597 -27.17 23.24 7.25
C TYR A 597 -28.32 22.30 7.63
N ARG A 598 -29.45 22.39 6.93
CA ARG A 598 -30.64 21.55 7.18
C ARG A 598 -31.26 21.06 5.88
N GLY A 599 -31.82 19.84 5.92
CA GLY A 599 -32.57 19.27 4.80
C GLY A 599 -31.73 19.12 3.53
N LYS A 600 -32.16 19.78 2.44
CA LYS A 600 -31.49 19.66 1.13
C LYS A 600 -30.12 20.34 1.10
N ASP A 601 -29.92 21.41 1.87
CA ASP A 601 -28.67 22.18 1.85
C ASP A 601 -27.47 21.36 2.36
N LEU A 602 -27.74 20.33 3.16
CA LEU A 602 -26.75 19.38 3.66
C LEU A 602 -26.15 18.51 2.53
N PHE A 603 -26.92 18.27 1.47
CA PHE A 603 -26.54 17.40 0.34
C PHE A 603 -26.18 18.17 -0.93
N THR A 604 -26.28 19.50 -0.91
CA THR A 604 -25.91 20.35 -2.05
C THR A 604 -24.44 20.76 -1.99
N PRO A 605 -23.78 20.88 -3.15
CA PRO A 605 -22.41 21.39 -3.23
C PRO A 605 -22.32 22.84 -2.77
N THR A 606 -21.24 23.14 -2.06
CA THR A 606 -20.91 24.50 -1.62
C THR A 606 -20.22 25.28 -2.74
N ALA A 607 -20.07 26.60 -2.57
CA ALA A 607 -19.35 27.45 -3.53
C ALA A 607 -17.86 27.08 -3.72
N ALA A 608 -17.30 26.29 -2.80
CA ALA A 608 -15.93 25.78 -2.92
C ALA A 608 -15.81 24.68 -3.98
N TRP A 609 -16.91 24.00 -4.33
CA TRP A 609 -16.93 23.02 -5.42
C TRP A 609 -16.97 23.75 -6.76
N ARG A 610 -15.79 24.03 -7.31
CA ARG A 610 -15.61 24.74 -8.57
C ARG A 610 -14.46 24.13 -9.37
N PRO A 611 -14.48 24.25 -10.71
CA PRO A 611 -13.37 23.80 -11.53
C PRO A 611 -12.11 24.61 -11.18
N THR A 612 -10.97 23.92 -11.09
CA THR A 612 -9.65 24.56 -10.99
C THR A 612 -9.48 25.55 -12.15
N LYS A 613 -9.05 26.78 -11.84
CA LYS A 613 -8.84 27.82 -12.86
C LYS A 613 -7.94 27.25 -13.97
N LYS A 614 -8.38 27.32 -15.23
CA LYS A 614 -7.55 26.98 -16.39
C LYS A 614 -6.27 27.82 -16.29
N VAL A 615 -5.12 27.17 -16.09
CA VAL A 615 -3.84 27.81 -16.39
C VAL A 615 -3.87 28.02 -17.91
N LEU A 616 -4.32 29.20 -18.33
CA LEU A 616 -4.12 29.65 -19.70
C LEU A 616 -2.60 29.70 -19.85
N ASP A 617 -2.05 28.85 -20.71
CA ASP A 617 -0.65 28.93 -21.10
C ASP A 617 -0.40 30.39 -21.52
N ALA A 618 0.40 31.12 -20.74
CA ALA A 618 0.79 32.46 -21.10
C ALA A 618 1.51 32.36 -22.46
N PRO A 619 1.14 33.18 -23.48
CA PRO A 619 1.91 33.20 -24.71
C PRO A 619 3.34 33.57 -24.34
N ARG A 620 4.31 32.81 -24.86
CA ARG A 620 5.73 33.17 -24.82
C ARG A 620 5.85 34.64 -25.22
N SER A 621 6.34 35.46 -24.30
CA SER A 621 6.63 36.87 -24.53
C SER A 621 7.88 36.99 -25.40
N ASP A 622 7.74 36.74 -26.69
CA ASP A 622 8.69 37.16 -27.72
C ASP A 622 8.02 38.21 -28.58
N SER A 623 7.92 39.44 -28.06
CA SER A 623 7.92 40.71 -28.81
C SER A 623 7.65 41.86 -27.83
N ILE A 624 8.74 42.42 -27.31
CA ILE A 624 8.75 43.78 -26.80
C ILE A 624 8.51 44.68 -28.02
N VAL A 625 7.37 45.36 -28.05
CA VAL A 625 7.20 46.58 -28.85
C VAL A 625 6.91 47.68 -27.85
N ASP A 626 7.94 48.51 -27.63
CA ASP A 626 7.89 49.69 -26.80
C ASP A 626 6.86 50.69 -27.34
N LEU A 627 5.93 51.12 -26.48
CA LEU A 627 5.11 52.32 -26.68
C LEU A 627 5.05 53.08 -25.34
N GLU A 628 6.15 53.74 -25.00
CA GLU A 628 6.14 54.98 -24.22
C GLU A 628 6.35 56.11 -25.25
N THR A 629 5.45 57.06 -25.48
CA THR A 629 5.27 58.23 -24.63
C THR A 629 4.26 59.15 -25.36
N THR A 630 3.19 59.59 -24.71
CA THR A 630 2.84 61.03 -24.65
C THR A 630 1.75 61.25 -23.59
N GLN A 631 2.09 62.06 -22.59
CA GLN A 631 1.17 62.68 -21.63
C GLN A 631 0.46 63.90 -22.25
N GLN A 632 -0.62 64.31 -21.57
CA GLN A 632 -1.32 65.62 -21.59
C GLN A 632 -2.54 65.77 -22.52
N GLY A 633 -3.74 65.84 -21.92
CA GLY A 633 -4.89 66.59 -22.47
C GLY A 633 -4.86 68.06 -22.02
N PRO A 634 -5.95 68.85 -22.10
CA PRO A 634 -7.25 68.68 -22.78
C PRO A 634 -7.53 69.85 -23.78
N TYR A 635 -8.78 70.00 -24.25
CA TYR A 635 -9.47 71.18 -24.85
C TYR A 635 -10.08 70.99 -26.26
N ASP A 636 -11.40 71.18 -26.27
CA ASP A 636 -12.27 71.92 -27.19
C ASP A 636 -12.38 71.62 -28.70
N ASN A 637 -13.66 71.38 -29.06
CA ASN A 637 -14.46 71.96 -30.13
C ASN A 637 -14.13 71.77 -31.62
N MET A 638 -15.20 71.32 -32.29
CA MET A 638 -15.73 71.77 -33.59
C MET A 638 -14.86 71.66 -34.86
N GLY A 639 -15.45 70.98 -35.87
CA GLY A 639 -15.66 71.61 -37.17
C GLY A 639 -14.81 71.09 -38.33
N TYR A 640 -15.43 70.23 -39.14
CA TYR A 640 -15.59 70.35 -40.61
C TYR A 640 -14.51 71.00 -41.50
N ILE A 641 -14.27 70.29 -42.63
CA ILE A 641 -13.83 70.77 -43.98
C ILE A 641 -12.31 71.07 -44.05
N MET A 642 -11.50 70.55 -44.97
CA MET A 642 -11.69 70.15 -46.38
C MET A 642 -10.72 69.03 -46.75
#